data_AF-A0A845YP91-F1
#
_entry.id   AF-A0A845YP91-F1
#
_cell.length_a   1.000
_cell.length_b   1.000
_cell.length_c   1.000
_cell.angle_alpha   90.00
_cell.angle_beta   90.00
_cell.angle_gamma   90.00
#
_symmetry.space_group_name_H-M   'P 1'
#
loop_
_entity.id
_entity.type
_entity.pdbx_description
1 polymer ?
#
loop_
_entity_poly.entity_id
_entity_poly.type
_entity_poly.pdbx_seq_one_letter_code
_entity_poly.pdbx_strand_id
1 'polypeptide(L)'
;MFFSVLLGSSSTQAAEPQLVDAPENPEFTTYMQQKQFELLQDYSVLQSVQVKEKRTTGFIPSPLVLPPKDVAPVGFDMLQSVQMLPSKYDLRQLGRLTPIRNQGGCGACWAFSALASVESVLMGAEAWDFSENNMKNEHGFNYGPCAGGNFSMAAAYLARGQGPVNEQDDPYQSSTSPKDVLAQKLVQGIKYLPGRTSSLDNDEIKRAVMEHGAVSVSMHWEGGSYNGSKRAYHYPGTMVTNHGVNVVGWDDDYPAGNFKSPPPGNGAFIVRNSWGSGWGESGYFYISYYDNRTAKSTNIVVDQMLPADQNRNVYQYDEMGWITSTGYGSESSWMANVFTAEGQELLETVAFYAPKENTQYRVEIHLNPNNGPLSNQGAVVSQSGTMASRGLRSVALQEPVALEPGQRFAVAVWVKVPGYSFPLPVERRYKGYAENVTHTAGQSYISNSGSNWVDYSVNKGNVCVKAYTKNVLAVADADGDSMLDSWEQNHFDTLSRNGLGDFDNDGASDVTEHDLGTNPAKPDTDDDMMPDGWEIQYDLDPLVDDSMLDADQDGGLNIDEFLNGTDPRDPNSNPNDLDMDGLPDSWERQYFGNLNASPEQDMESDGLQNQTELEYGTDPTKADTDGDTMPDNWEVTFGLNPLANDAELDADGDQLTNVQEYLAFTNPQDSTNTLNDVDEDGLPDGWEWQWFGNLNQQAEDDPDADGLTNAQEQSIGLEPNNPDTDGDNALDGADNCRKTANASQLDADLDGYGNRCDYDLDNDGYVSVLDLMDVRRFLGATPGSAKWVAAADFDGDDYISVLDLMDVRRALGDYAPFE
;
A
#
# COMPACT_ATOMS: atom_id res chain seq x y z
N MET A 1 -26.58 43.59 -53.83
CA MET A 1 -26.90 43.40 -52.39
C MET A 1 -26.62 41.95 -52.06
N PHE A 2 -25.43 41.67 -51.53
CA PHE A 2 -25.11 40.41 -50.84
C PHE A 2 -24.67 40.85 -49.45
N PHE A 3 -25.40 40.42 -48.42
CA PHE A 3 -25.03 40.62 -47.03
C PHE A 3 -24.67 39.24 -46.47
N SER A 4 -23.38 39.04 -46.17
CA SER A 4 -22.90 37.91 -45.40
C SER A 4 -23.29 38.12 -43.93
N VAL A 5 -23.91 37.11 -43.32
CA VAL A 5 -24.12 37.04 -41.87
C VAL A 5 -23.05 36.11 -41.30
N LEU A 6 -22.16 36.68 -40.49
CA LEU A 6 -21.25 35.92 -39.62
C LEU A 6 -22.06 35.19 -38.55
N LEU A 7 -21.95 33.87 -38.49
CA LEU A 7 -22.32 33.08 -37.32
C LEU A 7 -21.09 33.04 -36.40
N GLY A 8 -21.12 33.86 -35.35
CA GLY A 8 -20.21 33.70 -34.22
C GLY A 8 -20.72 32.55 -33.35
N SER A 9 -19.96 31.46 -33.27
CA SER A 9 -20.12 30.43 -32.25
C SER A 9 -19.71 31.02 -30.90
N SER A 10 -20.67 31.39 -30.06
CA SER A 10 -20.44 31.57 -28.64
C SER A 10 -20.33 30.19 -28.00
N SER A 11 -19.14 29.82 -27.55
CA SER A 11 -18.93 28.69 -26.67
C SER A 11 -19.56 29.02 -25.31
N THR A 12 -20.78 28.53 -25.07
CA THR A 12 -21.36 28.54 -23.73
C THR A 12 -20.55 27.57 -22.87
N GLN A 13 -19.69 28.10 -22.01
CA GLN A 13 -18.96 27.34 -21.00
C GLN A 13 -19.98 26.62 -20.11
N ALA A 14 -19.94 25.29 -20.09
CA ALA A 14 -20.87 24.49 -19.28
C ALA A 14 -20.68 24.86 -17.80
N ALA A 15 -21.77 25.20 -17.11
CA ALA A 15 -21.73 25.46 -15.68
C ALA A 15 -21.30 24.20 -14.93
N GLU A 16 -20.51 24.38 -13.85
CA GLU A 16 -20.13 23.27 -12.97
C GLU A 16 -21.39 22.60 -12.38
N PRO A 17 -21.41 21.26 -12.21
CA PRO A 17 -22.55 20.56 -11.63
C PRO A 17 -22.85 21.03 -10.20
N GLN A 18 -24.04 20.73 -9.69
CA GLN A 18 -24.39 21.10 -8.32
C GLN A 18 -23.64 20.22 -7.31
N LEU A 19 -23.09 20.84 -6.26
CA LEU A 19 -22.49 20.13 -5.14
C LEU A 19 -23.52 19.36 -4.31
N VAL A 20 -23.10 18.20 -3.84
CA VAL A 20 -23.83 17.33 -2.91
C VAL A 20 -22.94 17.05 -1.71
N ASP A 21 -23.49 17.23 -0.52
CA ASP A 21 -22.78 16.96 0.74
C ASP A 21 -23.04 15.52 1.20
N ALA A 22 -22.04 14.91 1.83
CA ALA A 22 -22.17 13.59 2.45
C ALA A 22 -23.28 13.60 3.54
N PRO A 23 -23.93 12.44 3.79
CA PRO A 23 -24.92 12.34 4.85
C PRO A 23 -24.31 12.59 6.23
N GLU A 24 -25.10 13.19 7.12
CA GLU A 24 -24.69 13.47 8.49
C GLU A 24 -24.76 12.22 9.38
N ASN A 25 -23.90 12.16 10.40
CA ASN A 25 -23.91 11.06 11.35
C ASN A 25 -25.21 11.05 12.18
N PRO A 26 -26.04 9.98 12.10
CA PRO A 26 -27.29 9.89 12.84
C PRO A 26 -27.11 9.92 14.38
N GLU A 27 -25.98 9.43 14.90
CA GLU A 27 -25.69 9.50 16.34
C GLU A 27 -25.49 10.96 16.78
N PHE A 28 -24.83 11.76 15.95
CA PHE A 28 -24.64 13.18 16.20
C PHE A 28 -25.96 13.95 16.12
N THR A 29 -26.81 13.67 15.12
CA THR A 29 -28.15 14.28 15.04
C THR A 29 -28.99 13.95 16.28
N THR A 30 -28.96 12.70 16.72
CA THR A 30 -29.66 12.25 17.94
C THR A 30 -29.14 12.97 19.18
N TYR A 31 -27.82 13.08 19.33
CA TYR A 31 -27.19 13.82 20.41
C TYR A 31 -27.62 15.30 20.44
N MET A 32 -27.61 15.97 19.29
CA MET A 32 -28.01 17.38 19.18
C MET A 32 -29.48 17.60 19.53
N GLN A 33 -30.37 16.69 19.09
CA GLN A 33 -31.78 16.73 19.47
C GLN A 33 -31.96 16.57 20.98
N GLN A 34 -31.27 15.60 21.59
CA GLN A 34 -31.32 15.39 23.05
C GLN A 34 -30.84 16.63 23.81
N LYS A 35 -29.72 17.21 23.40
CA LYS A 35 -29.21 18.47 23.99
C LYS A 35 -30.21 19.61 23.86
N GLN A 36 -30.87 19.73 22.72
CA GLN A 36 -31.91 20.74 22.52
C GLN A 36 -33.13 20.48 23.43
N PHE A 37 -33.55 19.23 23.61
CA PHE A 37 -34.62 18.88 24.56
C PHE A 37 -34.22 19.16 26.01
N GLU A 38 -32.99 18.86 26.43
CA GLU A 38 -32.45 19.19 27.76
C GLU A 38 -32.50 20.71 28.02
N LEU A 39 -32.06 21.51 27.04
CA LEU A 39 -32.10 22.97 27.11
C LEU A 39 -33.54 23.54 27.15
N LEU A 40 -34.50 22.86 26.52
CA LEU A 40 -35.90 23.28 26.50
C LEU A 40 -36.69 22.86 27.76
N GLN A 41 -36.30 21.77 28.43
CA GLN A 41 -36.92 21.33 29.68
C GLN A 41 -36.44 22.14 30.91
N ASP A 42 -35.37 22.91 30.79
CA ASP A 42 -34.82 23.76 31.87
C ASP A 42 -35.71 24.98 32.23
N TYR A 43 -36.93 25.07 31.67
CA TYR A 43 -37.98 26.00 32.13
C TYR A 43 -38.97 25.40 33.14
N SER A 44 -38.85 24.11 33.47
CA SER A 44 -39.63 23.52 34.56
C SER A 44 -38.90 22.34 35.18
N VAL A 45 -38.56 22.49 36.47
CA VAL A 45 -38.04 21.45 37.40
C VAL A 45 -36.51 21.33 37.43
N LEU A 46 -35.86 22.32 38.07
CA LEU A 46 -34.63 22.07 38.81
C LEU A 46 -34.96 21.25 40.07
N GLN A 47 -34.98 19.91 39.92
CA GLN A 47 -34.65 19.02 41.02
C GLN A 47 -33.35 18.29 40.67
N SER A 48 -32.30 18.80 41.30
CA SER A 48 -31.03 18.16 41.58
C SER A 48 -31.09 16.62 41.62
N VAL A 49 -30.56 15.99 40.58
CA VAL A 49 -29.87 14.71 40.71
C VAL A 49 -28.48 14.88 40.11
N GLN A 50 -27.68 15.71 40.78
CA GLN A 50 -26.23 15.57 40.74
C GLN A 50 -25.90 14.27 41.50
N VAL A 51 -25.88 13.14 40.80
CA VAL A 51 -25.05 12.04 41.28
C VAL A 51 -23.62 12.54 41.13
N LYS A 52 -22.98 12.81 42.26
CA LYS A 52 -21.53 12.98 42.37
C LYS A 52 -20.84 11.68 41.92
N GLU A 53 -20.80 11.39 40.63
CA GLU A 53 -19.68 10.61 40.13
C GLU A 53 -18.48 11.55 40.08
N LYS A 54 -17.41 11.18 40.78
CA LYS A 54 -16.15 11.93 40.78
C LYS A 54 -15.40 11.80 39.42
N ARG A 55 -16.00 11.09 38.46
CA ARG A 55 -15.46 10.63 37.18
C ARG A 55 -16.55 10.83 36.13
N THR A 56 -16.28 11.57 35.06
CA THR A 56 -17.28 12.00 34.08
C THR A 56 -16.94 11.47 32.69
N THR A 57 -17.95 11.03 31.93
CA THR A 57 -17.83 10.71 30.50
C THR A 57 -17.84 12.01 29.69
N GLY A 58 -17.27 12.04 28.48
CA GLY A 58 -17.15 13.30 27.72
C GLY A 58 -17.01 13.16 26.21
N PHE A 59 -17.22 11.97 25.66
CA PHE A 59 -17.18 11.77 24.23
C PHE A 59 -18.50 12.23 23.61
N ILE A 60 -18.42 13.02 22.54
CA ILE A 60 -19.55 13.50 21.75
C ILE A 60 -19.45 12.86 20.37
N PRO A 61 -20.51 12.30 19.77
CA PRO A 61 -20.43 11.80 18.39
C PRO A 61 -19.93 12.89 17.42
N SER A 62 -19.14 12.54 16.41
CA SER A 62 -18.72 13.48 15.37
C SER A 62 -19.81 13.62 14.29
N PRO A 63 -20.04 14.80 13.67
CA PRO A 63 -20.94 14.91 12.52
C PRO A 63 -20.43 14.14 11.29
N LEU A 64 -19.13 13.85 11.24
CA LEU A 64 -18.48 13.11 10.17
C LEU A 64 -18.94 11.64 10.14
N VAL A 65 -19.37 11.19 8.96
CA VAL A 65 -19.54 9.76 8.65
C VAL A 65 -18.37 9.33 7.79
N LEU A 66 -17.55 8.40 8.32
CA LEU A 66 -16.50 7.80 7.51
C LEU A 66 -17.12 6.92 6.42
N PRO A 67 -16.56 6.93 5.20
CA PRO A 67 -16.97 5.99 4.15
C PRO A 67 -16.90 4.54 4.64
N PRO A 68 -17.77 3.65 4.16
CA PRO A 68 -17.67 2.22 4.49
C PRO A 68 -16.29 1.67 4.07
N LYS A 69 -15.86 0.60 4.76
CA LYS A 69 -14.67 -0.16 4.39
C LYS A 69 -14.83 -0.73 2.97
N ASP A 70 -13.73 -0.85 2.22
CA ASP A 70 -13.76 -1.64 0.99
C ASP A 70 -14.16 -3.07 1.28
N VAL A 71 -15.19 -3.57 0.57
CA VAL A 71 -15.40 -5.00 0.42
C VAL A 71 -14.57 -5.40 -0.78
N ALA A 72 -13.24 -5.42 -0.62
CA ALA A 72 -12.40 -5.96 -1.67
C ALA A 72 -12.74 -7.46 -1.81
N PRO A 73 -12.98 -7.99 -3.03
CA PRO A 73 -12.78 -9.42 -3.25
C PRO A 73 -11.33 -9.70 -2.83
N VAL A 74 -11.13 -10.74 -2.04
CA VAL A 74 -9.80 -11.10 -1.53
C VAL A 74 -8.94 -11.47 -2.74
N GLY A 75 -8.15 -10.50 -3.24
CA GLY A 75 -7.19 -10.70 -4.31
C GLY A 75 -5.92 -11.33 -3.75
N PHE A 76 -5.26 -12.16 -4.58
CA PHE A 76 -4.03 -12.89 -4.25
C PHE A 76 -2.91 -12.02 -3.65
N ASP A 77 -2.84 -10.73 -3.96
CA ASP A 77 -1.81 -9.80 -3.43
C ASP A 77 -1.94 -9.47 -1.94
N MET A 78 -3.14 -9.56 -1.34
CA MET A 78 -3.27 -9.37 0.12
C MET A 78 -2.79 -10.58 0.93
N LEU A 79 -2.69 -11.77 0.31
CA LEU A 79 -2.27 -13.00 1.00
C LEU A 79 -0.79 -13.02 1.35
N GLN A 80 0.06 -12.25 0.66
CA GLN A 80 1.48 -12.11 1.01
C GLN A 80 1.72 -11.24 2.26
N SER A 81 0.72 -10.48 2.72
CA SER A 81 0.86 -9.54 3.85
C SER A 81 0.06 -9.89 5.10
N VAL A 82 -0.62 -11.06 5.15
CA VAL A 82 -1.34 -11.48 6.35
C VAL A 82 -0.33 -11.98 7.40
N GLN A 83 0.24 -11.04 8.15
CA GLN A 83 0.86 -11.36 9.42
C GLN A 83 -0.21 -12.03 10.30
N MET A 84 -0.04 -13.32 10.63
CA MET A 84 -0.91 -13.99 11.57
C MET A 84 -0.90 -13.22 12.90
N LEU A 85 -2.05 -12.64 13.26
CA LEU A 85 -2.20 -11.90 14.51
C LEU A 85 -2.12 -12.90 15.67
N PRO A 86 -1.30 -12.65 16.70
CA PRO A 86 -1.23 -13.54 17.86
C PRO A 86 -2.58 -13.56 18.59
N SER A 87 -2.91 -14.67 19.25
CA SER A 87 -4.14 -14.78 20.06
C SER A 87 -4.15 -13.84 21.26
N LYS A 88 -2.98 -13.32 21.65
CA LYS A 88 -2.81 -12.37 22.74
C LYS A 88 -1.67 -11.39 22.46
N TYR A 89 -1.91 -10.12 22.76
CA TYR A 89 -0.92 -9.06 22.64
C TYR A 89 -1.15 -8.00 23.72
N ASP A 90 -0.10 -7.44 24.32
CA ASP A 90 -0.23 -6.52 25.45
C ASP A 90 0.90 -5.49 25.49
N LEU A 91 0.63 -4.25 25.08
CA LEU A 91 1.61 -3.16 25.10
C LEU A 91 2.16 -2.85 26.50
N ARG A 92 1.46 -3.24 27.58
CA ARG A 92 1.95 -3.06 28.96
C ARG A 92 3.23 -3.86 29.20
N GLN A 93 3.36 -5.01 28.56
CA GLN A 93 4.52 -5.90 28.68
C GLN A 93 5.71 -5.41 27.84
N LEU A 94 5.43 -4.59 26.82
CA LEU A 94 6.42 -4.07 25.88
C LEU A 94 6.98 -2.70 26.29
N GLY A 95 6.50 -2.11 27.39
CA GLY A 95 6.96 -0.80 27.86
C GLY A 95 6.60 0.36 26.91
N ARG A 96 5.55 0.21 26.10
CA ARG A 96 5.10 1.19 25.09
C ARG A 96 3.95 2.09 25.57
N LEU A 97 3.78 2.25 26.88
CA LEU A 97 2.70 3.03 27.49
C LEU A 97 3.21 3.96 28.60
N THR A 98 2.77 5.22 28.59
CA THR A 98 3.00 6.19 29.70
C THR A 98 2.21 5.81 30.96
N PRO A 99 2.51 6.38 32.14
CA PRO A 99 1.69 6.21 33.33
C PRO A 99 0.23 6.66 33.13
N ILE A 100 -0.71 6.00 33.82
CA ILE A 100 -2.14 6.35 33.75
C ILE A 100 -2.42 7.72 34.35
N ARG A 101 -3.04 8.60 33.57
CA ARG A 101 -3.51 9.93 33.97
C ARG A 101 -4.96 9.93 34.46
N ASN A 102 -5.43 11.07 34.97
CA ASN A 102 -6.74 11.20 35.61
C ASN A 102 -7.48 12.48 35.19
N GLN A 103 -8.51 12.33 34.35
CA GLN A 103 -9.37 13.44 33.90
C GLN A 103 -10.30 14.01 34.98
N GLY A 104 -10.43 13.34 36.13
CA GLY A 104 -11.34 13.73 37.20
C GLY A 104 -12.79 13.88 36.72
N GLY A 105 -13.44 14.97 37.13
CA GLY A 105 -14.84 15.27 36.78
C GLY A 105 -15.04 15.98 35.43
N CYS A 106 -13.98 16.20 34.65
CA CYS A 106 -14.04 16.92 33.38
C CYS A 106 -14.37 15.95 32.24
N GLY A 107 -15.21 16.37 31.28
CA GLY A 107 -15.54 15.61 30.06
C GLY A 107 -14.39 15.58 29.03
N ALA A 108 -13.18 15.20 29.44
CA ALA A 108 -11.97 15.32 28.62
C ALA A 108 -11.42 13.99 28.09
N CYS A 109 -12.16 12.88 28.20
CA CYS A 109 -11.68 11.54 27.83
C CYS A 109 -11.14 11.45 26.40
N TRP A 110 -11.70 12.21 25.46
CA TRP A 110 -11.27 12.28 24.08
C TRP A 110 -9.84 12.84 23.94
N ALA A 111 -9.47 13.85 24.74
CA ALA A 111 -8.14 14.43 24.75
C ALA A 111 -7.10 13.49 25.37
N PHE A 112 -7.44 12.88 26.52
CA PHE A 112 -6.59 11.87 27.17
C PHE A 112 -6.33 10.68 26.27
N SER A 113 -7.36 10.17 25.59
CA SER A 113 -7.19 9.03 24.69
C SER A 113 -6.33 9.41 23.48
N ALA A 114 -6.58 10.56 22.84
CA ALA A 114 -5.79 10.99 21.69
C ALA A 114 -4.31 11.20 22.05
N LEU A 115 -4.00 11.90 23.14
CA LEU A 115 -2.61 12.14 23.54
C LEU A 115 -1.92 10.87 24.05
N ALA A 116 -2.60 9.99 24.78
CA ALA A 116 -2.02 8.70 25.16
C ALA A 116 -1.71 7.80 23.94
N SER A 117 -2.47 7.94 22.85
CA SER A 117 -2.17 7.28 21.57
C SER A 117 -0.89 7.86 20.95
N VAL A 118 -0.78 9.19 20.86
CA VAL A 118 0.43 9.88 20.38
C VAL A 118 1.66 9.47 21.20
N GLU A 119 1.57 9.50 22.53
CA GLU A 119 2.67 9.10 23.41
C GLU A 119 3.09 7.65 23.20
N SER A 120 2.12 6.73 23.02
CA SER A 120 2.40 5.31 22.80
C SER A 120 3.10 5.03 21.47
N VAL A 121 2.78 5.81 20.44
CA VAL A 121 3.43 5.72 19.12
C VAL A 121 4.88 6.12 19.19
N LEU A 122 5.18 7.20 19.91
CA LEU A 122 6.55 7.69 20.10
C LEU A 122 7.37 6.80 21.06
N MET A 123 6.68 6.08 21.95
CA MET A 123 7.32 5.26 22.97
C MET A 123 8.04 4.06 22.36
N GLY A 124 9.36 4.04 22.56
CA GLY A 124 10.31 3.11 21.94
C GLY A 124 11.52 3.87 21.38
N ALA A 125 11.31 5.08 20.88
CA ALA A 125 12.37 6.01 20.48
C ALA A 125 12.52 7.17 21.48
N GLU A 126 11.41 7.70 21.97
CA GLU A 126 11.38 8.86 22.86
C GLU A 126 10.22 8.77 23.87
N ALA A 127 10.35 9.43 25.01
CA ALA A 127 9.33 9.44 26.05
C ALA A 127 8.78 10.86 26.23
N TRP A 128 7.47 11.00 26.08
CA TRP A 128 6.76 12.27 26.19
C TRP A 128 5.61 12.19 27.17
N ASP A 129 5.25 13.34 27.72
CA ASP A 129 4.10 13.56 28.59
C ASP A 129 3.38 14.81 28.11
N PHE A 130 2.30 14.64 27.37
CA PHE A 130 1.63 15.74 26.68
C PHE A 130 0.42 16.26 27.46
N SER A 131 0.16 17.56 27.29
CA SER A 131 -0.88 18.28 28.01
C SER A 131 -2.27 18.06 27.42
N GLU A 132 -3.08 17.24 28.09
CA GLU A 132 -4.52 17.22 27.81
C GLU A 132 -5.20 18.54 28.15
N ASN A 133 -4.60 19.33 29.04
CA ASN A 133 -5.12 20.63 29.42
C ASN A 133 -5.14 21.59 28.23
N ASN A 134 -4.05 21.60 27.46
CA ASN A 134 -3.95 22.44 26.28
C ASN A 134 -4.96 22.02 25.21
N MET A 135 -4.97 20.73 24.86
CA MET A 135 -5.89 20.20 23.85
C MET A 135 -7.36 20.47 24.21
N LYS A 136 -7.78 20.21 25.46
CA LYS A 136 -9.19 20.43 25.84
C LYS A 136 -9.57 21.92 25.87
N ASN A 137 -8.64 22.82 26.17
CA ASN A 137 -8.93 24.26 26.30
C ASN A 137 -8.87 24.98 24.95
N GLU A 138 -7.97 24.56 24.07
CA GLU A 138 -7.60 25.27 22.85
C GLU A 138 -8.11 24.56 21.58
N HIS A 139 -9.07 23.64 21.70
CA HIS A 139 -9.57 22.85 20.57
C HIS A 139 -10.26 23.66 19.46
N GLY A 140 -10.73 24.87 19.72
CA GLY A 140 -11.33 25.78 18.71
C GLY A 140 -12.83 25.60 18.43
N PHE A 141 -13.41 24.42 18.71
CA PHE A 141 -14.85 24.13 18.58
C PHE A 141 -15.76 24.84 19.61
N ASN A 142 -17.08 24.70 19.46
CA ASN A 142 -18.11 25.40 20.25
C ASN A 142 -18.21 25.01 21.74
N TYR A 143 -17.57 23.93 22.14
CA TYR A 143 -17.71 23.37 23.48
C TYR A 143 -16.77 24.04 24.48
N GLY A 144 -17.20 24.17 25.74
CA GLY A 144 -16.29 24.57 26.81
C GLY A 144 -15.34 23.42 27.17
N PRO A 145 -14.23 23.69 27.88
CA PRO A 145 -13.15 22.70 28.06
C PRO A 145 -13.52 21.36 28.70
N CYS A 146 -14.61 21.33 29.49
CA CYS A 146 -15.11 20.12 30.13
C CYS A 146 -16.49 19.69 29.61
N ALA A 147 -17.00 20.32 28.56
CA ALA A 147 -18.32 20.02 27.99
C ALA A 147 -18.33 18.78 27.08
N GLY A 148 -17.16 18.24 26.75
CA GLY A 148 -16.99 17.07 25.91
C GLY A 148 -16.26 17.37 24.61
N GLY A 149 -15.98 16.33 23.83
CA GLY A 149 -15.35 16.43 22.52
C GLY A 149 -15.16 15.05 21.87
N ASN A 150 -14.39 14.98 20.79
CA ASN A 150 -14.22 13.75 20.02
C ASN A 150 -12.88 13.70 19.28
N PHE A 151 -12.62 12.57 18.60
CA PHE A 151 -11.36 12.37 17.90
C PHE A 151 -11.19 13.20 16.63
N SER A 152 -12.27 13.65 15.98
CA SER A 152 -12.16 14.65 14.90
C SER A 152 -11.66 15.99 15.43
N MET A 153 -12.11 16.40 16.63
CA MET A 153 -11.60 17.61 17.29
C MET A 153 -10.13 17.47 17.69
N ALA A 154 -9.74 16.31 18.21
CA ALA A 154 -8.34 16.02 18.54
C ALA A 154 -7.46 16.04 17.29
N ALA A 155 -7.90 15.41 16.21
CA ALA A 155 -7.20 15.38 14.95
C ALA A 155 -7.03 16.78 14.36
N ALA A 156 -8.06 17.64 14.39
CA ALA A 156 -7.97 19.02 13.93
C ALA A 156 -6.94 19.84 14.75
N TYR A 157 -6.96 19.71 16.09
CA TYR A 157 -6.00 20.37 16.97
C TYR A 157 -4.55 19.98 16.68
N LEU A 158 -4.30 18.68 16.45
CA LEU A 158 -2.97 18.16 16.13
C LEU A 158 -2.53 18.56 14.72
N ALA A 159 -3.42 18.38 13.72
CA ALA A 159 -3.13 18.62 12.31
C ALA A 159 -2.88 20.10 11.98
N ARG A 160 -3.41 21.03 12.78
CA ARG A 160 -3.17 22.47 12.61
C ARG A 160 -1.88 22.98 13.26
N GLY A 161 -1.10 22.09 13.88
CA GLY A 161 0.18 22.43 14.51
C GLY A 161 0.06 23.15 15.85
N GLN A 162 -1.12 23.16 16.48
CA GLN A 162 -1.31 23.81 17.79
C GLN A 162 -0.75 22.98 18.95
N GLY A 163 -0.59 21.68 18.75
CA GLY A 163 0.04 20.79 19.70
C GLY A 163 0.56 19.51 19.04
N PRO A 164 1.02 18.53 19.83
CA PRO A 164 0.89 18.45 21.28
C PRO A 164 1.86 19.37 22.05
N VAL A 165 1.45 19.84 23.22
CA VAL A 165 2.24 20.67 24.16
C VAL A 165 2.67 19.80 25.34
N ASN A 166 3.80 20.07 26.01
CA ASN A 166 4.20 19.30 27.19
C ASN A 166 3.27 19.56 28.39
N GLU A 167 2.99 18.51 29.17
CA GLU A 167 2.24 18.60 30.43
C GLU A 167 2.91 19.53 31.45
N GLN A 168 4.25 19.62 31.45
CA GLN A 168 4.96 20.54 32.36
C GLN A 168 4.71 22.02 32.05
N ASP A 169 4.43 22.36 30.79
CA ASP A 169 4.26 23.73 30.32
C ASP A 169 2.79 24.17 30.45
N ASP A 170 1.84 23.23 30.44
CA ASP A 170 0.42 23.46 30.69
C ASP A 170 -0.23 22.32 31.52
N PRO A 171 -0.03 22.28 32.85
CA PRO A 171 -0.48 21.16 33.67
C PRO A 171 -2.01 21.00 33.78
N TYR A 172 -2.48 19.76 33.93
CA TYR A 172 -3.90 19.41 34.03
C TYR A 172 -4.61 19.89 35.30
N GLN A 173 -5.02 21.16 35.37
CA GLN A 173 -5.77 21.71 36.51
C GLN A 173 -6.72 22.87 36.17
N SER A 174 -6.44 23.64 35.11
CA SER A 174 -7.16 24.87 34.76
C SER A 174 -8.23 24.64 33.68
N SER A 175 -9.07 25.65 33.50
CA SER A 175 -10.01 25.77 32.36
C SER A 175 -9.54 26.82 31.35
N THR A 176 -8.24 27.14 31.37
CA THR A 176 -7.57 28.10 30.49
C THR A 176 -6.13 27.66 30.29
N SER A 177 -5.60 27.85 29.09
CA SER A 177 -4.20 27.53 28.75
C SER A 177 -3.37 28.79 28.54
N PRO A 178 -2.05 28.75 28.80
CA PRO A 178 -1.14 29.82 28.41
C PRO A 178 -1.13 29.98 26.87
N LYS A 179 -0.87 31.19 26.38
CA LYS A 179 -0.81 31.46 24.93
C LYS A 179 0.58 31.30 24.32
N ASP A 180 1.62 31.33 25.15
CA ASP A 180 3.02 31.31 24.71
C ASP A 180 3.65 29.90 24.77
N VAL A 181 2.83 28.84 24.86
CA VAL A 181 3.30 27.45 24.86
C VAL A 181 3.39 26.93 23.43
N LEU A 182 4.47 26.23 23.13
CA LEU A 182 4.77 25.75 21.78
C LEU A 182 4.45 24.26 21.63
N ALA A 183 3.92 23.90 20.46
CA ALA A 183 3.82 22.52 20.05
C ALA A 183 5.22 21.87 19.99
N GLN A 184 5.31 20.62 20.42
CA GLN A 184 6.56 19.86 20.50
C GLN A 184 6.76 18.92 19.30
N LYS A 185 5.67 18.63 18.59
CA LYS A 185 5.66 17.81 17.38
C LYS A 185 4.73 18.44 16.36
N LEU A 186 5.06 18.30 15.09
CA LEU A 186 4.16 18.59 13.98
C LEU A 186 3.54 17.27 13.51
N VAL A 187 2.22 17.15 13.62
CA VAL A 187 1.50 15.95 13.17
C VAL A 187 1.18 16.05 11.69
N GLN A 188 1.66 15.09 10.91
CA GLN A 188 1.52 15.05 9.45
C GLN A 188 0.74 13.83 8.95
N GLY A 189 0.46 12.86 9.84
CA GLY A 189 -0.34 11.67 9.53
C GLY A 189 -1.20 11.24 10.70
N ILE A 190 -2.49 11.04 10.40
CA ILE A 190 -3.48 10.52 11.35
C ILE A 190 -4.32 9.48 10.61
N LYS A 191 -4.16 8.22 10.96
CA LYS A 191 -4.99 7.13 10.43
C LYS A 191 -6.35 7.15 11.10
N TYR A 192 -7.41 7.15 10.29
CA TYR A 192 -8.76 6.89 10.78
C TYR A 192 -9.04 5.41 10.59
N LEU A 193 -9.51 4.71 11.62
CA LEU A 193 -9.89 3.30 11.49
C LEU A 193 -11.40 3.23 11.27
N PRO A 194 -11.89 2.38 10.33
CA PRO A 194 -13.31 2.18 10.13
C PRO A 194 -13.97 1.67 11.41
N GLY A 195 -15.27 1.97 11.54
CA GLY A 195 -16.07 1.46 12.64
C GLY A 195 -16.24 -0.06 12.51
N ARG A 196 -16.11 -0.78 13.63
CA ARG A 196 -16.33 -2.22 13.67
C ARG A 196 -17.76 -2.57 13.25
N THR A 197 -17.88 -3.52 12.33
CA THR A 197 -19.16 -4.00 11.81
C THR A 197 -19.74 -5.18 12.60
N SER A 198 -18.88 -5.98 13.24
CA SER A 198 -19.26 -7.17 14.01
C SER A 198 -18.32 -7.43 15.20
N SER A 199 -18.66 -8.44 16.01
CA SER A 199 -17.78 -8.95 17.09
C SER A 199 -16.49 -9.58 16.56
N LEU A 200 -16.44 -9.97 15.28
CA LEU A 200 -15.28 -10.60 14.64
C LEU A 200 -14.39 -9.57 13.92
N ASP A 201 -14.93 -8.39 13.60
CA ASP A 201 -14.21 -7.29 12.96
C ASP A 201 -13.27 -6.59 13.97
N ASN A 202 -12.13 -7.22 14.26
CA ASN A 202 -11.13 -6.74 15.22
C ASN A 202 -9.73 -6.51 14.62
N ASP A 203 -9.44 -7.17 13.49
CA ASP A 203 -8.07 -7.33 12.98
C ASP A 203 -7.40 -6.01 12.62
N GLU A 204 -8.16 -5.04 12.12
CA GLU A 204 -7.60 -3.75 11.76
C GLU A 204 -7.15 -2.94 12.98
N ILE A 205 -7.91 -3.04 14.08
CA ILE A 205 -7.53 -2.44 15.37
C ILE A 205 -6.33 -3.20 15.95
N LYS A 206 -6.35 -4.54 15.92
CA LYS A 206 -5.23 -5.37 16.40
C LYS A 206 -3.94 -5.05 15.64
N ARG A 207 -4.00 -4.94 14.31
CA ARG A 207 -2.89 -4.57 13.45
C ARG A 207 -2.37 -3.17 13.76
N ALA A 208 -3.27 -2.18 13.86
CA ALA A 208 -2.88 -0.81 14.24
C ALA A 208 -2.22 -0.76 15.64
N VAL A 209 -2.66 -1.61 16.58
CA VAL A 209 -2.04 -1.73 17.90
C VAL A 209 -0.61 -2.28 17.83
N MET A 210 -0.37 -3.28 16.98
CA MET A 210 0.98 -3.84 16.77
C MET A 210 1.91 -2.85 16.05
N GLU A 211 1.43 -2.28 14.95
CA GLU A 211 2.22 -1.42 14.05
C GLU A 211 2.52 -0.07 14.69
N HIS A 212 1.50 0.57 15.27
CA HIS A 212 1.60 1.97 15.67
C HIS A 212 1.63 2.13 17.19
N GLY A 213 0.95 1.29 17.96
CA GLY A 213 0.83 1.42 19.42
C GLY A 213 -0.61 1.68 19.84
N ALA A 214 -0.84 2.33 20.99
CA ALA A 214 -2.18 2.47 21.54
C ALA A 214 -3.16 3.16 20.56
N VAL A 215 -4.31 2.54 20.30
CA VAL A 215 -5.32 3.05 19.34
C VAL A 215 -6.46 3.71 20.10
N SER A 216 -6.85 4.94 19.71
CA SER A 216 -7.97 5.65 20.33
C SER A 216 -9.30 5.15 19.77
N VAL A 217 -10.18 4.63 20.64
CA VAL A 217 -11.49 4.10 20.26
C VAL A 217 -12.62 4.72 21.09
N SER A 218 -13.77 4.85 20.44
CA SER A 218 -15.01 5.30 21.09
C SER A 218 -15.73 4.13 21.75
N MET A 219 -16.45 4.38 22.85
CA MET A 219 -17.30 3.39 23.50
C MET A 219 -18.51 4.06 24.17
N HIS A 220 -19.51 3.26 24.53
CA HIS A 220 -20.52 3.66 25.51
C HIS A 220 -20.10 3.13 26.87
N TRP A 221 -20.07 3.99 27.88
CA TRP A 221 -19.85 3.65 29.28
C TRP A 221 -21.12 3.82 30.09
N GLU A 222 -21.50 2.74 30.78
CA GLU A 222 -22.41 2.78 31.92
C GLU A 222 -21.91 1.87 33.05
N GLY A 223 -21.97 2.34 34.29
CA GLY A 223 -21.51 1.54 35.44
C GLY A 223 -22.27 0.21 35.60
N GLY A 224 -23.49 0.13 35.04
CA GLY A 224 -24.32 -1.06 34.99
C GLY A 224 -23.67 -2.25 34.28
N SER A 225 -22.81 -2.00 33.29
CA SER A 225 -22.17 -3.02 32.44
C SER A 225 -20.78 -3.46 32.92
N TYR A 226 -20.26 -2.86 33.98
CA TYR A 226 -18.91 -3.15 34.49
C TYR A 226 -18.90 -4.20 35.61
N ASN A 227 -18.07 -5.23 35.48
CA ASN A 227 -17.72 -6.18 36.54
C ASN A 227 -16.43 -5.73 37.25
N GLY A 228 -16.55 -5.04 38.39
CA GLY A 228 -15.38 -4.56 39.15
C GLY A 228 -14.48 -5.68 39.72
N SER A 229 -15.02 -6.87 39.95
CA SER A 229 -14.22 -8.00 40.48
C SER A 229 -13.27 -8.59 39.43
N LYS A 230 -13.64 -8.48 38.16
CA LYS A 230 -12.88 -8.98 37.01
C LYS A 230 -12.29 -7.89 36.12
N ARG A 231 -12.62 -6.63 36.41
CA ARG A 231 -12.29 -5.46 35.58
C ARG A 231 -12.73 -5.66 34.13
N ALA A 232 -13.92 -6.20 33.93
CA ALA A 232 -14.44 -6.61 32.63
C ALA A 232 -15.72 -5.83 32.29
N TYR A 233 -15.83 -5.34 31.07
CA TYR A 233 -16.93 -4.51 30.58
C TYR A 233 -17.60 -5.12 29.35
N HIS A 234 -18.93 -5.20 29.36
CA HIS A 234 -19.72 -5.58 28.20
C HIS A 234 -21.06 -4.84 28.22
N TYR A 235 -21.26 -3.97 27.24
CA TYR A 235 -22.51 -3.25 27.01
C TYR A 235 -23.27 -3.83 25.82
N PRO A 236 -24.41 -4.52 26.07
CA PRO A 236 -25.25 -5.08 25.01
C PRO A 236 -26.29 -4.06 24.48
N GLY A 237 -26.33 -2.84 25.00
CA GLY A 237 -27.34 -1.86 24.63
C GLY A 237 -27.03 -1.09 23.34
N THR A 238 -27.91 -0.13 23.04
CA THR A 238 -27.87 0.69 21.81
C THR A 238 -27.85 2.19 22.10
N MET A 239 -27.46 2.63 23.29
CA MET A 239 -27.26 4.06 23.53
C MET A 239 -26.02 4.57 22.80
N VAL A 240 -26.03 5.85 22.41
CA VAL A 240 -24.93 6.51 21.68
C VAL A 240 -23.63 6.49 22.49
N THR A 241 -22.48 6.50 21.81
CA THR A 241 -21.16 6.55 22.46
C THR A 241 -21.01 7.80 23.35
N ASN A 242 -20.33 7.65 24.49
CA ASN A 242 -20.16 8.74 25.47
C ASN A 242 -18.76 8.78 26.11
N HIS A 243 -17.88 7.81 25.84
CA HIS A 243 -16.54 7.75 26.42
C HIS A 243 -15.49 7.37 25.36
N GLY A 244 -14.26 7.85 25.54
CA GLY A 244 -13.12 7.57 24.66
C GLY A 244 -11.98 6.94 25.46
N VAL A 245 -11.39 5.86 24.94
CA VAL A 245 -10.37 5.04 25.61
C VAL A 245 -9.35 4.53 24.60
N ASN A 246 -8.22 3.99 25.07
CA ASN A 246 -7.25 3.37 24.16
C ASN A 246 -7.31 1.84 24.23
N VAL A 247 -7.39 1.18 23.08
CA VAL A 247 -7.04 -0.24 22.96
C VAL A 247 -5.52 -0.34 22.98
N VAL A 248 -4.99 -1.18 23.87
CA VAL A 248 -3.54 -1.36 24.08
C VAL A 248 -3.11 -2.82 23.96
N GLY A 249 -4.01 -3.68 23.51
CA GLY A 249 -3.78 -5.11 23.42
C GLY A 249 -5.09 -5.88 23.37
N TRP A 250 -4.99 -7.20 23.38
CA TRP A 250 -6.13 -8.10 23.36
C TRP A 250 -5.78 -9.49 23.90
N ASP A 251 -6.81 -10.28 24.19
CA ASP A 251 -6.76 -11.66 24.62
C ASP A 251 -7.98 -12.39 24.06
N ASP A 252 -7.79 -13.20 23.02
CA ASP A 252 -8.87 -13.90 22.30
C ASP A 252 -9.55 -14.97 23.16
N ASP A 253 -8.85 -15.49 24.16
CA ASP A 253 -9.36 -16.49 25.09
C ASP A 253 -9.92 -15.88 26.39
N TYR A 254 -10.04 -14.54 26.47
CA TYR A 254 -10.55 -13.88 27.67
C TYR A 254 -11.97 -14.40 28.02
N PRO A 255 -12.16 -15.05 29.19
CA PRO A 255 -13.39 -15.80 29.44
C PRO A 255 -14.66 -14.95 29.45
N ALA A 256 -15.69 -15.36 28.69
CA ALA A 256 -17.01 -14.73 28.67
C ALA A 256 -17.65 -14.61 30.07
N GLY A 257 -17.39 -15.60 30.95
CA GLY A 257 -17.88 -15.60 32.32
C GLY A 257 -17.28 -14.52 33.23
N ASN A 258 -16.24 -13.80 32.79
CA ASN A 258 -15.69 -12.67 33.55
C ASN A 258 -16.55 -11.40 33.43
N PHE A 259 -17.38 -11.27 32.39
CA PHE A 259 -18.24 -10.11 32.20
C PHE A 259 -19.48 -10.17 33.09
N LYS A 260 -20.02 -9.01 33.46
CA LYS A 260 -21.21 -8.92 34.31
C LYS A 260 -22.46 -9.47 33.61
N SER A 261 -22.59 -9.16 32.32
CA SER A 261 -23.50 -9.82 31.40
C SER A 261 -22.63 -10.66 30.46
N PRO A 262 -22.62 -12.00 30.57
CA PRO A 262 -21.78 -12.83 29.72
C PRO A 262 -22.11 -12.64 28.23
N PRO A 263 -21.12 -12.32 27.38
CA PRO A 263 -21.30 -12.28 25.92
C PRO A 263 -21.41 -13.71 25.33
N PRO A 264 -21.81 -13.83 24.05
CA PRO A 264 -21.92 -15.13 23.37
C PRO A 264 -20.63 -15.95 23.27
N GLY A 265 -19.46 -15.32 23.32
CA GLY A 265 -18.16 -16.00 23.22
C GLY A 265 -17.05 -15.31 24.01
N ASN A 266 -15.88 -15.94 24.05
CA ASN A 266 -14.68 -15.38 24.65
C ASN A 266 -14.09 -14.24 23.81
N GLY A 267 -13.13 -13.54 24.39
CA GLY A 267 -12.34 -12.54 23.67
C GLY A 267 -12.57 -11.12 24.17
N ALA A 268 -11.48 -10.40 24.39
CA ALA A 268 -11.53 -9.04 24.90
C ALA A 268 -10.36 -8.18 24.43
N PHE A 269 -10.63 -6.90 24.21
CA PHE A 269 -9.60 -5.87 24.15
C PHE A 269 -9.09 -5.55 25.56
N ILE A 270 -7.78 -5.32 25.67
CA ILE A 270 -7.14 -4.72 26.84
C ILE A 270 -7.18 -3.20 26.63
N VAL A 271 -7.74 -2.48 27.60
CA VAL A 271 -8.07 -1.07 27.44
C VAL A 271 -7.43 -0.24 28.53
N ARG A 272 -6.78 0.84 28.10
CA ARG A 272 -6.27 1.92 28.94
C ARG A 272 -7.33 3.00 29.10
N ASN A 273 -7.60 3.37 30.36
CA ASN A 273 -8.56 4.41 30.70
C ASN A 273 -7.87 5.67 31.29
N SER A 274 -8.63 6.73 31.51
CA SER A 274 -8.19 8.05 31.97
C SER A 274 -8.74 8.44 33.35
N TRP A 275 -9.06 7.47 34.21
CA TRP A 275 -9.64 7.69 35.55
C TRP A 275 -8.67 7.51 36.72
N GLY A 276 -7.37 7.58 36.41
CA GLY A 276 -6.28 7.39 37.37
C GLY A 276 -5.96 5.92 37.64
N SER A 277 -4.73 5.68 38.10
CA SER A 277 -4.22 4.35 38.45
C SER A 277 -4.96 3.67 39.60
N GLY A 278 -5.71 4.43 40.42
CA GLY A 278 -6.55 3.86 41.48
C GLY A 278 -7.87 3.25 41.00
N TRP A 279 -8.13 3.20 39.69
CA TRP A 279 -9.33 2.60 39.11
C TRP A 279 -9.00 1.35 38.29
N GLY A 280 -9.95 0.42 38.18
CA GLY A 280 -9.75 -0.81 37.40
C GLY A 280 -8.57 -1.64 37.90
N GLU A 281 -7.78 -2.15 36.97
CA GLU A 281 -6.50 -2.79 37.23
C GLU A 281 -5.39 -1.79 36.93
N SER A 282 -5.01 -0.97 37.92
CA SER A 282 -3.99 0.08 37.75
C SER A 282 -4.30 1.07 36.62
N GLY A 283 -5.58 1.32 36.31
CA GLY A 283 -6.06 2.17 35.22
C GLY A 283 -6.53 1.42 33.98
N TYR A 284 -6.36 0.10 33.94
CA TYR A 284 -6.72 -0.75 32.80
C TYR A 284 -7.96 -1.61 33.09
N PHE A 285 -8.59 -2.10 32.03
CA PHE A 285 -9.72 -3.02 32.09
C PHE A 285 -9.88 -3.77 30.76
N TYR A 286 -10.82 -4.71 30.71
CA TYR A 286 -11.13 -5.53 29.55
C TYR A 286 -12.48 -5.15 28.96
N ILE A 287 -12.57 -5.01 27.64
CA ILE A 287 -13.84 -4.83 26.92
C ILE A 287 -14.09 -6.05 26.02
N SER A 288 -15.27 -6.66 26.14
CA SER A 288 -15.67 -7.78 25.28
C SER A 288 -15.66 -7.39 23.80
N TYR A 289 -15.23 -8.29 22.92
CA TYR A 289 -15.41 -8.10 21.46
C TYR A 289 -16.88 -7.93 21.07
N TYR A 290 -17.79 -8.55 21.82
CA TYR A 290 -19.23 -8.47 21.60
C TYR A 290 -19.88 -7.19 22.13
N ASP A 291 -19.10 -6.23 22.64
CA ASP A 291 -19.62 -4.93 23.02
C ASP A 291 -20.25 -4.20 21.83
N ASN A 292 -21.50 -3.74 22.01
CA ASN A 292 -22.28 -3.21 20.91
C ASN A 292 -21.84 -1.82 20.42
N ARG A 293 -20.99 -1.12 21.17
CA ARG A 293 -20.65 0.28 20.91
C ARG A 293 -19.16 0.56 20.76
N THR A 294 -18.31 -0.35 21.23
CA THR A 294 -16.85 -0.17 21.19
C THR A 294 -16.33 -0.16 19.76
N ALA A 295 -15.61 0.91 19.44
CA ALA A 295 -14.96 1.19 18.16
C ALA A 295 -15.90 1.17 16.94
N LYS A 296 -17.20 1.46 17.10
CA LYS A 296 -18.16 1.54 15.97
C LYS A 296 -18.30 2.94 15.34
N SER A 297 -17.73 3.96 15.96
CA SER A 297 -17.76 5.34 15.48
C SER A 297 -16.37 5.77 14.99
N THR A 298 -15.96 7.02 15.24
CA THR A 298 -14.61 7.49 14.94
C THR A 298 -13.58 6.81 15.84
N ASN A 299 -12.50 6.31 15.23
CA ASN A 299 -11.33 5.73 15.88
C ASN A 299 -10.08 6.27 15.17
N ILE A 300 -9.02 6.60 15.90
CA ILE A 300 -7.80 7.18 15.31
C ILE A 300 -6.52 6.62 15.91
N VAL A 301 -5.45 6.66 15.13
CA VAL A 301 -4.06 6.56 15.59
C VAL A 301 -3.21 7.57 14.83
N VAL A 302 -2.33 8.28 15.53
CA VAL A 302 -1.39 9.23 14.93
C VAL A 302 -0.14 8.47 14.53
N ASP A 303 0.18 8.43 13.24
CA ASP A 303 1.20 7.52 12.69
C ASP A 303 2.38 8.24 12.01
N GLN A 304 2.31 9.56 11.82
CA GLN A 304 3.42 10.34 11.25
C GLN A 304 3.56 11.70 11.94
N MET A 305 4.75 11.96 12.46
CA MET A 305 5.10 13.16 13.21
C MET A 305 6.53 13.60 12.91
N LEU A 306 6.74 14.91 12.89
CA LEU A 306 8.07 15.54 12.86
C LEU A 306 8.38 16.21 14.20
N PRO A 307 9.66 16.36 14.58
CA PRO A 307 10.06 17.27 15.65
C PRO A 307 9.55 18.70 15.41
N ALA A 308 9.30 19.44 16.49
CA ALA A 308 9.05 20.88 16.37
C ALA A 308 10.27 21.58 15.72
N ASP A 309 10.00 22.44 14.76
CA ASP A 309 10.98 23.26 14.06
C ASP A 309 10.38 24.63 13.82
N GLN A 310 11.02 25.68 14.37
CA GLN A 310 10.55 27.06 14.26
C GLN A 310 10.69 27.62 12.83
N ASN A 311 11.44 26.93 11.98
CA ASN A 311 11.58 27.31 10.58
C ASN A 311 10.50 26.69 9.69
N ARG A 312 9.63 25.83 10.22
CA ARG A 312 8.54 25.22 9.44
C ARG A 312 7.27 26.04 9.54
N ASN A 313 6.64 26.29 8.40
CA ASN A 313 5.35 26.95 8.33
C ASN A 313 4.26 25.95 7.92
N VAL A 314 3.05 26.17 8.44
CA VAL A 314 1.85 25.40 8.10
C VAL A 314 0.86 26.32 7.41
N TYR A 315 0.81 26.26 6.08
CA TYR A 315 -0.20 26.96 5.28
C TYR A 315 -1.49 26.17 5.25
N GLN A 316 -2.56 26.74 5.79
CA GLN A 316 -3.86 26.08 5.93
C GLN A 316 -4.96 27.12 6.07
N TYR A 317 -6.19 26.70 5.73
CA TYR A 317 -7.42 27.44 6.07
C TYR A 317 -8.41 26.58 6.84
N ASP A 318 -8.09 25.30 7.07
CA ASP A 318 -8.96 24.29 7.65
C ASP A 318 -8.65 24.01 9.13
N GLU A 319 -8.72 25.04 9.99
CA GLU A 319 -8.40 24.90 11.42
C GLU A 319 -9.31 23.91 12.17
N MET A 320 -10.53 23.69 11.69
CA MET A 320 -11.45 22.70 12.27
C MET A 320 -11.35 21.33 11.61
N GLY A 321 -10.49 21.19 10.59
CA GLY A 321 -10.21 19.95 9.88
C GLY A 321 -11.44 19.30 9.25
N TRP A 322 -11.41 17.98 9.16
CA TRP A 322 -12.42 17.21 8.42
C TRP A 322 -13.76 17.11 9.18
N ILE A 323 -14.69 18.03 8.87
CA ILE A 323 -16.05 18.07 9.45
C ILE A 323 -17.02 17.22 8.63
N THR A 324 -16.94 17.31 7.30
CA THR A 324 -17.79 16.57 6.36
C THR A 324 -17.04 16.34 5.06
N SER A 325 -17.63 15.55 4.16
CA SER A 325 -17.20 15.53 2.76
C SER A 325 -18.27 16.09 1.82
N THR A 326 -17.85 16.53 0.64
CA THR A 326 -18.69 17.03 -0.44
C THR A 326 -18.17 16.53 -1.80
N GLY A 327 -18.92 16.77 -2.87
CA GLY A 327 -18.52 16.42 -4.23
C GLY A 327 -19.61 16.66 -5.25
N TYR A 328 -19.38 16.21 -6.48
CA TYR A 328 -20.31 16.36 -7.60
C TYR A 328 -21.09 15.08 -7.91
N GLY A 329 -21.19 14.15 -6.95
CA GLY A 329 -21.81 12.85 -7.14
C GLY A 329 -20.94 11.86 -7.93
N SER A 330 -19.68 12.20 -8.19
CA SER A 330 -18.64 11.37 -8.80
C SER A 330 -17.65 10.87 -7.75
N GLU A 331 -16.94 9.79 -8.05
CA GLU A 331 -15.85 9.28 -7.21
C GLU A 331 -14.60 10.16 -7.24
N SER A 332 -14.51 11.07 -8.22
CA SER A 332 -13.35 11.94 -8.40
C SER A 332 -13.71 13.40 -8.51
N SER A 333 -12.89 14.27 -7.92
CA SER A 333 -13.04 15.72 -7.98
C SER A 333 -11.74 16.41 -7.59
N TRP A 334 -11.66 17.70 -7.84
CA TRP A 334 -10.55 18.58 -7.48
C TRP A 334 -10.91 19.49 -6.30
N MET A 335 -9.93 19.73 -5.45
CA MET A 335 -9.93 20.77 -4.44
C MET A 335 -8.62 21.55 -4.49
N ALA A 336 -8.62 22.82 -4.11
CA ALA A 336 -7.41 23.61 -4.05
C ALA A 336 -7.47 24.69 -2.97
N ASN A 337 -6.33 25.00 -2.38
CA ASN A 337 -6.14 26.21 -1.56
C ASN A 337 -5.11 27.13 -2.22
N VAL A 338 -5.34 28.44 -2.16
CA VAL A 338 -4.42 29.47 -2.66
C VAL A 338 -3.84 30.22 -1.48
N PHE A 339 -2.52 30.21 -1.38
CA PHE A 339 -1.74 30.80 -0.30
C PHE A 339 -0.86 31.95 -0.80
N THR A 340 -0.20 32.62 0.13
CA THR A 340 0.81 33.65 -0.14
C THR A 340 1.97 33.40 0.81
N ALA A 341 3.16 33.17 0.28
CA ALA A 341 4.35 32.89 1.08
C ALA A 341 4.70 34.09 1.98
N GLU A 342 5.06 33.84 3.23
CA GLU A 342 5.39 34.89 4.21
C GLU A 342 6.87 35.30 4.16
N GLY A 343 7.75 34.37 3.81
CA GLY A 343 9.18 34.59 3.63
C GLY A 343 9.75 33.85 2.43
N GLN A 344 11.09 33.75 2.39
CA GLN A 344 11.79 32.92 1.43
C GLN A 344 11.79 31.49 1.95
N GLU A 345 11.12 30.59 1.24
CA GLU A 345 10.69 29.30 1.76
C GLU A 345 10.79 28.20 0.72
N LEU A 346 10.99 26.96 1.16
CA LEU A 346 10.86 25.76 0.33
C LEU A 346 9.58 25.02 0.70
N LEU A 347 8.69 24.82 -0.26
CA LEU A 347 7.54 23.94 -0.13
C LEU A 347 7.97 22.49 -0.32
N GLU A 348 7.95 21.71 0.77
CA GLU A 348 8.47 20.33 0.79
C GLU A 348 7.35 19.28 0.78
N THR A 349 6.18 19.61 1.33
CA THR A 349 5.14 18.60 1.58
C THR A 349 3.74 19.18 1.50
N VAL A 350 2.83 18.43 0.89
CA VAL A 350 1.39 18.72 0.85
C VAL A 350 0.65 17.71 1.69
N ALA A 351 -0.36 18.13 2.46
CA ALA A 351 -1.22 17.19 3.19
C ALA A 351 -2.71 17.44 2.96
N PHE A 352 -3.47 16.36 2.97
CA PHE A 352 -4.92 16.37 2.83
C PHE A 352 -5.51 15.10 3.47
N TYR A 353 -6.82 15.10 3.69
CA TYR A 353 -7.50 13.91 4.19
C TYR A 353 -7.85 12.96 3.03
N ALA A 354 -7.40 11.72 3.09
CA ALA A 354 -7.85 10.63 2.23
C ALA A 354 -9.13 10.02 2.85
N PRO A 355 -10.32 10.11 2.20
CA PRO A 355 -11.55 9.62 2.81
C PRO A 355 -11.56 8.10 3.05
N LYS A 356 -10.82 7.35 2.23
CA LYS A 356 -10.81 5.89 2.20
C LYS A 356 -9.41 5.36 1.87
N GLU A 357 -9.16 4.08 2.16
CA GLU A 357 -8.02 3.35 1.61
C GLU A 357 -8.02 3.42 0.08
N ASN A 358 -6.85 3.28 -0.52
CA ASN A 358 -6.64 3.31 -1.97
C ASN A 358 -7.17 4.59 -2.65
N THR A 359 -7.23 5.70 -1.91
CA THR A 359 -7.58 7.01 -2.49
C THR A 359 -6.46 7.41 -3.44
N GLN A 360 -6.75 7.46 -4.74
CA GLN A 360 -5.82 7.96 -5.74
C GLN A 360 -5.79 9.48 -5.69
N TYR A 361 -4.62 10.07 -5.92
CA TYR A 361 -4.45 11.51 -5.93
C TYR A 361 -3.52 11.98 -7.04
N ARG A 362 -3.67 13.26 -7.39
CA ARG A 362 -2.66 14.05 -8.09
C ARG A 362 -2.55 15.41 -7.43
N VAL A 363 -1.36 15.74 -6.93
CA VAL A 363 -1.00 17.04 -6.37
C VAL A 363 -0.36 17.88 -7.47
N GLU A 364 -0.85 19.10 -7.64
CA GLU A 364 -0.29 20.10 -8.55
C GLU A 364 0.02 21.39 -7.79
N ILE A 365 1.22 21.94 -8.02
CA ILE A 365 1.63 23.23 -7.47
C ILE A 365 1.61 24.27 -8.60
N HIS A 366 0.88 25.37 -8.38
CA HIS A 366 0.76 26.45 -9.35
C HIS A 366 1.31 27.75 -8.77
N LEU A 367 2.28 28.38 -9.44
CA LEU A 367 2.88 29.64 -9.00
C LEU A 367 2.16 30.84 -9.61
N ASN A 368 2.04 31.90 -8.81
CA ASN A 368 1.42 33.18 -9.17
C ASN A 368 0.02 33.05 -9.80
N PRO A 369 -0.89 32.26 -9.19
CA PRO A 369 -2.27 32.18 -9.67
C PRO A 369 -2.93 33.56 -9.56
N ASN A 370 -3.70 33.95 -10.58
CA ASN A 370 -4.37 35.25 -10.63
C ASN A 370 -5.84 35.14 -10.23
N ASN A 371 -6.64 34.42 -11.05
CA ASN A 371 -8.07 34.24 -10.90
C ASN A 371 -8.40 32.74 -10.70
N GLY A 372 -8.55 32.31 -9.45
CA GLY A 372 -8.69 30.90 -9.11
C GLY A 372 -7.34 30.26 -8.78
N PRO A 373 -7.27 28.92 -8.72
CA PRO A 373 -6.07 28.21 -8.28
C PRO A 373 -5.06 27.93 -9.40
N LEU A 374 -5.39 28.14 -10.67
CA LEU A 374 -4.49 27.81 -11.77
C LEU A 374 -3.56 28.98 -12.13
N SER A 375 -2.32 28.64 -12.49
CA SER A 375 -1.39 29.57 -13.13
C SER A 375 -1.62 29.62 -14.64
N ASN A 376 -1.30 30.76 -15.26
CA ASN A 376 -1.24 30.86 -16.73
C ASN A 376 -0.08 30.06 -17.32
N GLN A 377 0.93 29.72 -16.52
CA GLN A 377 2.13 28.98 -16.92
C GLN A 377 1.99 27.46 -16.73
N GLY A 378 0.86 26.99 -16.18
CA GLY A 378 0.68 25.60 -15.78
C GLY A 378 1.25 25.28 -14.39
N ALA A 379 1.18 24.00 -14.02
CA ALA A 379 1.72 23.51 -12.76
C ALA A 379 3.25 23.38 -12.85
N VAL A 380 3.97 23.83 -11.82
CA VAL A 380 5.43 23.62 -11.70
C VAL A 380 5.78 22.25 -11.11
N VAL A 381 4.82 21.62 -10.44
CA VAL A 381 4.90 20.24 -9.95
C VAL A 381 3.59 19.53 -10.28
N SER A 382 3.66 18.28 -10.71
CA SER A 382 2.51 17.39 -10.88
C SER A 382 2.89 15.98 -10.46
N GLN A 383 2.44 15.56 -9.28
CA GLN A 383 2.80 14.28 -8.67
C GLN A 383 1.56 13.47 -8.35
N SER A 384 1.51 12.24 -8.83
CA SER A 384 0.39 11.33 -8.59
C SER A 384 0.78 10.18 -7.67
N GLY A 385 -0.21 9.56 -7.03
CA GLY A 385 0.00 8.39 -6.20
C GLY A 385 -1.29 7.83 -5.64
N THR A 386 -1.16 6.87 -4.73
CA THR A 386 -2.28 6.23 -4.05
C THR A 386 -2.03 6.21 -2.55
N MET A 387 -3.00 6.70 -1.78
CA MET A 387 -2.97 6.65 -0.32
C MET A 387 -3.45 5.28 0.15
N ALA A 388 -2.55 4.47 0.71
CA ALA A 388 -2.87 3.13 1.22
C ALA A 388 -3.82 3.13 2.41
N SER A 389 -3.97 4.25 3.13
CA SER A 389 -4.80 4.33 4.33
C SER A 389 -5.57 5.65 4.43
N ARG A 390 -6.77 5.58 5.00
CA ARG A 390 -7.65 6.74 5.21
C ARG A 390 -7.17 7.63 6.36
N GLY A 391 -7.57 8.90 6.32
CA GLY A 391 -7.25 9.91 7.32
C GLY A 391 -6.33 11.01 6.78
N LEU A 392 -5.68 11.77 7.66
CA LEU A 392 -4.74 12.82 7.24
C LEU A 392 -3.47 12.14 6.70
N ARG A 393 -3.08 12.49 5.48
CA ARG A 393 -1.89 11.96 4.80
C ARG A 393 -1.09 13.08 4.17
N SER A 394 0.22 12.88 4.12
CA SER A 394 1.18 13.83 3.57
C SER A 394 1.87 13.23 2.35
N VAL A 395 2.13 14.07 1.36
CA VAL A 395 2.86 13.78 0.12
C VAL A 395 4.10 14.67 0.15
N ALA A 396 5.28 14.06 0.32
CA ALA A 396 6.53 14.75 0.07
C ALA A 396 6.63 15.02 -1.43
N LEU A 397 6.95 16.26 -1.79
CA LEU A 397 7.21 16.62 -3.18
C LEU A 397 8.58 16.05 -3.56
N GLN A 398 8.66 15.38 -4.72
CA GLN A 398 9.95 14.90 -5.24
C GLN A 398 10.91 16.06 -5.47
N GLU A 399 10.38 17.16 -6.02
CA GLU A 399 11.08 18.43 -6.20
C GLU A 399 10.45 19.50 -5.30
N PRO A 400 11.14 19.93 -4.22
CA PRO A 400 10.70 21.05 -3.41
C PRO A 400 10.59 22.34 -4.23
N VAL A 401 9.57 23.16 -3.94
CA VAL A 401 9.32 24.40 -4.71
C VAL A 401 9.80 25.61 -3.92
N ALA A 402 10.75 26.36 -4.47
CA ALA A 402 11.18 27.64 -3.91
C ALA A 402 10.07 28.69 -4.04
N LEU A 403 9.83 29.42 -2.95
CA LEU A 403 8.84 30.47 -2.83
C LEU A 403 9.49 31.75 -2.35
N GLU A 404 9.21 32.85 -3.06
CA GLU A 404 9.65 34.18 -2.69
C GLU A 404 8.68 34.84 -1.70
N PRO A 405 9.16 35.76 -0.83
CA PRO A 405 8.29 36.51 0.05
C PRO A 405 7.17 37.22 -0.70
N GLY A 406 5.92 36.97 -0.30
CA GLY A 406 4.72 37.53 -0.93
C GLY A 406 4.29 36.84 -2.23
N GLN A 407 5.00 35.80 -2.68
CA GLN A 407 4.62 35.03 -3.85
C GLN A 407 3.33 34.25 -3.59
N ARG A 408 2.37 34.35 -4.50
CA ARG A 408 1.15 33.53 -4.44
C ARG A 408 1.46 32.14 -4.99
N PHE A 409 0.93 31.12 -4.34
CA PHE A 409 0.99 29.75 -4.85
C PHE A 409 -0.31 29.03 -4.53
N ALA A 410 -0.69 28.06 -5.36
CA ALA A 410 -1.83 27.20 -5.09
C ALA A 410 -1.39 25.74 -4.99
N VAL A 411 -2.03 25.03 -4.08
CA VAL A 411 -1.95 23.58 -3.98
C VAL A 411 -3.28 23.04 -4.48
N ALA A 412 -3.28 22.47 -5.68
CA ALA A 412 -4.45 21.80 -6.27
C ALA A 412 -4.30 20.29 -6.12
N VAL A 413 -5.33 19.63 -5.63
CA VAL A 413 -5.34 18.19 -5.39
C VAL A 413 -6.56 17.60 -6.10
N TRP A 414 -6.29 16.77 -7.09
CA TRP A 414 -7.26 15.82 -7.62
C TRP A 414 -7.28 14.59 -6.73
N VAL A 415 -8.48 14.09 -6.45
CA VAL A 415 -8.66 12.83 -5.75
C VAL A 415 -9.67 11.97 -6.48
N LYS A 416 -9.46 10.64 -6.42
CA LYS A 416 -10.45 9.63 -6.77
C LYS A 416 -10.58 8.63 -5.62
N VAL A 417 -11.79 8.49 -5.10
CA VAL A 417 -12.12 7.65 -3.94
C VAL A 417 -13.02 6.50 -4.40
N PRO A 418 -12.48 5.28 -4.61
CA PRO A 418 -13.25 4.16 -5.13
C PRO A 418 -14.49 3.84 -4.30
N GLY A 419 -15.65 3.74 -4.95
CA GLY A 419 -16.94 3.43 -4.32
C GLY A 419 -17.50 4.54 -3.43
N TYR A 420 -17.02 5.79 -3.52
CA TYR A 420 -17.50 6.90 -2.67
C TYR A 420 -17.66 8.22 -3.43
N SER A 421 -18.89 8.70 -3.53
CA SER A 421 -19.26 9.87 -4.37
C SER A 421 -19.07 11.26 -3.73
N PHE A 422 -18.42 11.33 -2.56
CA PHE A 422 -18.16 12.59 -1.84
C PHE A 422 -16.65 12.74 -1.57
N PRO A 423 -15.81 12.82 -2.62
CA PRO A 423 -14.38 12.64 -2.47
C PRO A 423 -13.66 13.78 -1.76
N LEU A 424 -14.29 14.94 -1.53
CA LEU A 424 -13.63 16.15 -1.02
C LEU A 424 -13.87 16.36 0.48
N PRO A 425 -12.87 16.17 1.36
CA PRO A 425 -12.93 16.58 2.76
C PRO A 425 -12.96 18.10 2.89
N VAL A 426 -13.89 18.62 3.67
CA VAL A 426 -14.06 20.05 3.89
C VAL A 426 -14.31 20.37 5.35
N GLU A 427 -13.81 21.52 5.78
CA GLU A 427 -14.37 22.20 6.93
C GLU A 427 -15.53 23.09 6.49
N ARG A 428 -16.56 23.17 7.32
CA ARG A 428 -17.70 24.05 7.09
C ARG A 428 -18.28 24.51 8.40
N ARG A 429 -18.89 25.70 8.40
CA ARG A 429 -19.67 26.15 9.55
C ARG A 429 -20.76 25.12 9.87
N TYR A 430 -20.70 24.58 11.08
CA TYR A 430 -21.66 23.59 11.53
C TYR A 430 -22.27 24.02 12.87
N LYS A 431 -23.58 24.29 12.87
CA LYS A 431 -24.29 24.86 14.03
C LYS A 431 -24.19 23.93 15.24
N GLY A 432 -23.75 24.47 16.38
CA GLY A 432 -23.59 23.76 17.64
C GLY A 432 -22.36 22.84 17.71
N TYR A 433 -21.45 22.89 16.73
CA TYR A 433 -20.26 22.05 16.68
C TYR A 433 -19.00 22.83 16.26
N ALA A 434 -19.04 23.45 15.06
CA ALA A 434 -17.92 24.18 14.44
C ALA A 434 -18.39 25.52 13.83
N GLU A 435 -19.02 26.37 14.64
CA GLU A 435 -19.49 27.71 14.21
C GLU A 435 -18.34 28.71 14.08
N ASN A 436 -17.19 28.41 14.69
CA ASN A 436 -16.00 29.25 14.67
C ASN A 436 -15.19 29.15 13.37
N VAL A 437 -15.62 28.34 12.40
CA VAL A 437 -15.01 28.26 11.07
C VAL A 437 -14.93 29.65 10.42
N THR A 438 -13.75 30.02 9.98
CA THR A 438 -13.43 31.26 9.27
C THR A 438 -13.15 30.99 7.81
N HIS A 439 -13.72 31.78 6.91
CA HIS A 439 -13.50 31.65 5.48
C HIS A 439 -13.53 33.02 4.83
N THR A 440 -12.67 33.23 3.84
CA THR A 440 -12.54 34.46 3.06
C THR A 440 -12.53 34.10 1.59
N ALA A 441 -13.33 34.80 0.78
CA ALA A 441 -13.36 34.61 -0.67
C ALA A 441 -11.94 34.64 -1.25
N GLY A 442 -11.64 33.70 -2.14
CA GLY A 442 -10.33 33.52 -2.76
C GLY A 442 -9.40 32.52 -2.08
N GLN A 443 -9.82 31.89 -0.96
CA GLN A 443 -8.99 30.94 -0.22
C GLN A 443 -9.07 29.52 -0.78
N SER A 444 -10.28 28.96 -0.87
CA SER A 444 -10.53 27.57 -1.23
C SER A 444 -11.39 27.43 -2.47
N TYR A 445 -10.98 26.53 -3.35
CA TYR A 445 -11.65 26.24 -4.61
C TYR A 445 -11.92 24.75 -4.77
N ILE A 446 -12.94 24.41 -5.55
CA ILE A 446 -13.25 23.04 -5.95
C ILE A 446 -13.64 23.00 -7.42
N SER A 447 -13.48 21.83 -8.05
CA SER A 447 -13.83 21.63 -9.45
C SER A 447 -14.17 20.16 -9.73
N ASN A 448 -15.15 19.91 -10.61
CA ASN A 448 -15.35 18.58 -11.16
C ASN A 448 -14.32 18.26 -12.26
N SER A 449 -13.99 19.26 -13.06
CA SER A 449 -13.22 19.11 -14.31
C SER A 449 -11.72 19.40 -14.17
N GLY A 450 -11.31 20.14 -13.13
CA GLY A 450 -9.97 20.71 -13.00
C GLY A 450 -9.74 21.96 -13.87
N SER A 451 -10.72 22.32 -14.71
CA SER A 451 -10.64 23.51 -15.58
C SER A 451 -11.56 24.64 -15.11
N ASN A 452 -12.79 24.32 -14.69
CA ASN A 452 -13.74 25.31 -14.18
C ASN A 452 -13.77 25.24 -12.65
N TRP A 453 -13.27 26.27 -11.99
CA TRP A 453 -13.14 26.30 -10.53
C TRP A 453 -14.21 27.17 -9.88
N VAL A 454 -14.84 26.63 -8.83
CA VAL A 454 -15.80 27.34 -7.99
C VAL A 454 -15.10 27.71 -6.68
N ASP A 455 -15.21 28.98 -6.29
CA ASP A 455 -14.77 29.44 -4.98
C ASP A 455 -15.70 28.88 -3.89
N TYR A 456 -15.21 27.89 -3.15
CA TYR A 456 -15.93 27.22 -2.07
C TYR A 456 -16.08 28.12 -0.83
N SER A 457 -15.09 29.00 -0.62
CA SER A 457 -15.01 29.89 0.54
C SER A 457 -16.04 31.01 0.53
N VAL A 458 -16.70 31.29 -0.61
CA VAL A 458 -17.79 32.29 -0.68
C VAL A 458 -19.05 31.84 0.10
N ASN A 459 -19.31 30.54 0.25
CA ASN A 459 -20.62 30.06 0.72
C ASN A 459 -20.60 29.00 1.83
N LYS A 460 -19.47 28.34 2.13
CA LYS A 460 -19.51 27.10 2.95
C LYS A 460 -18.38 26.92 3.99
N GLY A 461 -17.12 27.19 3.64
CA GLY A 461 -15.96 26.91 4.48
C GLY A 461 -14.69 26.74 3.64
N ASN A 462 -13.80 25.82 4.01
CA ASN A 462 -12.52 25.60 3.32
C ASN A 462 -12.31 24.11 3.00
N VAL A 463 -11.54 23.83 1.94
CA VAL A 463 -11.09 22.46 1.64
C VAL A 463 -9.95 22.08 2.56
N CYS A 464 -9.86 20.80 2.95
CA CYS A 464 -8.82 20.34 3.87
C CYS A 464 -7.53 20.01 3.12
N VAL A 465 -6.81 21.06 2.70
CA VAL A 465 -5.51 20.99 2.01
C VAL A 465 -4.52 21.89 2.74
N LYS A 466 -3.35 21.33 3.07
CA LYS A 466 -2.25 22.01 3.77
C LYS A 466 -0.97 21.96 2.96
N ALA A 467 -0.15 22.99 3.10
CA ALA A 467 1.22 23.05 2.60
C ALA A 467 2.18 23.23 3.78
N TYR A 468 3.20 22.40 3.85
CA TYR A 468 4.29 22.52 4.81
C TYR A 468 5.52 23.05 4.09
N THR A 469 6.00 24.20 4.53
CA THR A 469 7.21 24.82 4.00
C THR A 469 8.28 24.93 5.08
N LYS A 470 9.50 25.22 4.66
CA LYS A 470 10.63 25.51 5.53
C LYS A 470 11.32 26.79 5.08
N ASN A 471 11.55 27.73 6.01
CA ASN A 471 12.28 28.96 5.74
C ASN A 471 13.70 28.65 5.26
N VAL A 472 14.10 29.25 4.15
CA VAL A 472 15.48 29.29 3.69
C VAL A 472 16.18 30.36 4.53
N LEU A 473 17.11 29.95 5.40
CA LEU A 473 17.88 30.90 6.21
C LEU A 473 18.78 31.70 5.28
N ALA A 474 18.60 33.04 5.21
CA ALA A 474 19.40 33.93 4.36
C ALA A 474 20.91 33.70 4.55
N VAL A 475 21.61 33.35 3.48
CA VAL A 475 23.06 33.14 3.44
C VAL A 475 23.72 34.41 2.87
N ALA A 476 24.88 34.80 3.39
CA ALA A 476 25.58 36.01 2.98
C ALA A 476 26.30 35.83 1.63
N ASP A 477 26.28 36.88 0.81
CA ASP A 477 27.04 37.07 -0.44
C ASP A 477 27.65 38.49 -0.36
N ALA A 478 28.91 38.56 0.06
CA ALA A 478 29.57 39.78 0.51
C ALA A 478 30.10 40.65 -0.63
N ASP A 479 30.41 40.05 -1.79
CA ASP A 479 30.95 40.76 -2.94
C ASP A 479 29.99 40.82 -4.15
N GLY A 480 28.84 40.15 -4.06
CA GLY A 480 27.68 40.34 -4.95
C GLY A 480 27.87 39.71 -6.32
N ASP A 481 28.69 38.67 -6.41
CA ASP A 481 29.00 37.98 -7.65
C ASP A 481 28.18 36.70 -7.87
N SER A 482 27.19 36.48 -6.99
CA SER A 482 26.24 35.36 -7.00
C SER A 482 26.82 34.03 -6.50
N MET A 483 28.04 34.03 -5.96
CA MET A 483 28.57 32.93 -5.15
C MET A 483 28.31 33.21 -3.66
N LEU A 484 27.98 32.17 -2.88
CA LEU A 484 27.74 32.33 -1.44
C LEU A 484 29.06 32.44 -0.66
N ASP A 485 29.13 33.33 0.34
CA ASP A 485 30.33 33.50 1.18
C ASP A 485 30.81 32.17 1.79
N SER A 486 29.86 31.36 2.25
CA SER A 486 30.17 30.06 2.85
C SER A 486 30.71 29.05 1.83
N TRP A 487 30.29 29.17 0.57
CA TRP A 487 30.73 28.29 -0.49
C TRP A 487 32.11 28.71 -1.00
N GLU A 488 32.34 30.00 -1.23
CA GLU A 488 33.65 30.52 -1.63
C GLU A 488 34.73 30.26 -0.57
N GLN A 489 34.37 30.38 0.72
CA GLN A 489 35.27 30.07 1.82
C GLN A 489 35.66 28.58 1.87
N ASN A 490 34.77 27.68 1.46
CA ASN A 490 35.02 26.23 1.46
C ASN A 490 35.85 25.77 0.24
N HIS A 491 35.66 26.39 -0.92
CA HIS A 491 36.30 25.95 -2.17
C HIS A 491 37.57 26.76 -2.51
N PHE A 492 37.62 28.04 -2.14
CA PHE A 492 38.72 28.94 -2.53
C PHE A 492 39.45 29.61 -1.36
N ASP A 493 39.00 29.41 -0.11
CA ASP A 493 39.55 30.06 1.09
C ASP A 493 39.55 31.62 1.01
N THR A 494 38.73 32.23 0.13
CA THR A 494 38.65 33.68 -0.12
C THR A 494 37.22 34.10 -0.45
N LEU A 495 36.90 35.39 -0.32
CA LEU A 495 35.60 36.03 -0.63
C LEU A 495 35.75 37.12 -1.69
N SER A 496 36.60 36.86 -2.68
CA SER A 496 36.98 37.86 -3.69
C SER A 496 37.31 37.21 -5.02
N ARG A 497 36.92 35.94 -5.16
CA ARG A 497 37.16 35.17 -6.37
C ARG A 497 36.08 35.61 -7.34
N ASN A 498 36.43 35.78 -8.61
CA ASN A 498 35.45 36.21 -9.60
C ASN A 498 34.78 34.96 -10.15
N GLY A 499 33.46 34.82 -9.99
CA GLY A 499 32.70 33.70 -10.54
C GLY A 499 32.86 33.48 -12.06
N LEU A 500 33.34 34.48 -12.83
CA LEU A 500 33.68 34.30 -14.25
C LEU A 500 35.10 33.76 -14.51
N GLY A 501 35.83 33.32 -13.48
CA GLY A 501 37.11 32.63 -13.59
C GLY A 501 36.94 31.17 -14.04
N ASP A 502 38.05 30.50 -14.31
CA ASP A 502 38.16 29.06 -14.55
C ASP A 502 39.39 28.62 -13.73
N PHE A 503 39.15 28.03 -12.56
CA PHE A 503 40.21 27.83 -11.57
C PHE A 503 41.11 26.63 -11.89
N ASP A 504 40.56 25.56 -12.45
CA ASP A 504 41.29 24.32 -12.72
C ASP A 504 41.63 24.10 -14.22
N ASN A 505 41.13 24.97 -15.11
CA ASN A 505 41.46 25.07 -16.54
C ASN A 505 40.91 23.91 -17.38
N ASP A 506 39.72 23.45 -17.06
CA ASP A 506 39.02 22.39 -17.78
C ASP A 506 38.08 22.93 -18.88
N GLY A 507 37.75 24.23 -18.83
CA GLY A 507 36.87 24.91 -19.77
C GLY A 507 35.53 25.37 -19.20
N ALA A 508 35.18 24.98 -17.97
CA ALA A 508 34.04 25.50 -17.20
C ALA A 508 34.42 26.79 -16.46
N SER A 509 33.43 27.58 -16.03
CA SER A 509 33.69 28.76 -15.19
C SER A 509 33.28 28.53 -13.75
N ASP A 510 33.97 29.14 -12.78
CA ASP A 510 33.77 28.96 -11.33
C ASP A 510 32.26 29.10 -10.94
N VAL A 511 31.50 29.99 -11.61
CA VAL A 511 30.05 30.18 -11.43
C VAL A 511 29.20 29.11 -12.13
N THR A 512 29.63 28.64 -13.29
CA THR A 512 28.99 27.51 -13.99
C THR A 512 29.11 26.25 -13.15
N GLU A 513 30.29 26.02 -12.58
CA GLU A 513 30.55 24.87 -11.70
C GLU A 513 29.73 24.96 -10.41
N HIS A 514 29.65 26.16 -9.81
CA HIS A 514 28.74 26.41 -8.70
C HIS A 514 27.27 26.08 -9.03
N ASP A 515 26.78 26.56 -10.17
CA ASP A 515 25.38 26.39 -10.59
C ASP A 515 25.05 24.94 -10.98
N LEU A 516 26.03 24.21 -11.52
CA LEU A 516 25.90 22.79 -11.88
C LEU A 516 26.27 21.84 -10.73
N GLY A 517 26.85 22.34 -9.64
CA GLY A 517 27.26 21.54 -8.49
C GLY A 517 28.57 20.76 -8.68
N THR A 518 29.34 21.08 -9.72
CA THR A 518 30.67 20.50 -9.96
C THR A 518 31.74 21.16 -9.08
N ASN A 519 32.92 20.57 -9.01
CA ASN A 519 33.99 21.00 -8.11
C ASN A 519 34.99 21.91 -8.82
N PRO A 520 35.01 23.23 -8.55
CA PRO A 520 35.85 24.21 -9.24
C PRO A 520 37.36 24.10 -8.99
N ALA A 521 37.81 23.05 -8.32
CA ALA A 521 39.21 22.76 -8.09
C ALA A 521 39.64 21.40 -8.68
N LYS A 522 38.74 20.73 -9.41
CA LYS A 522 38.92 19.39 -9.93
C LYS A 522 38.38 19.34 -11.38
N PRO A 523 39.27 19.26 -12.38
CA PRO A 523 38.90 19.32 -13.81
C PRO A 523 37.94 18.24 -14.35
N ASP A 524 37.51 17.31 -13.51
CA ASP A 524 36.78 16.09 -13.80
C ASP A 524 36.14 15.71 -12.46
N THR A 525 34.89 16.10 -12.24
CA THR A 525 34.22 16.09 -10.93
C THR A 525 33.87 14.69 -10.48
N ASP A 526 33.49 13.81 -11.39
CA ASP A 526 33.03 12.44 -11.12
C ASP A 526 34.09 11.36 -11.34
N ASP A 527 35.30 11.73 -11.79
CA ASP A 527 36.45 10.87 -12.07
C ASP A 527 36.22 9.88 -13.25
N ASP A 528 35.41 10.25 -14.24
CA ASP A 528 35.10 9.39 -15.40
C ASP A 528 36.07 9.52 -16.58
N MET A 529 37.10 10.36 -16.41
CA MET A 529 38.16 10.67 -17.38
C MET A 529 37.77 11.68 -18.48
N MET A 530 36.54 12.21 -18.47
CA MET A 530 36.11 13.35 -19.27
C MET A 530 36.15 14.62 -18.41
N PRO A 531 36.63 15.77 -18.94
CA PRO A 531 36.62 17.01 -18.16
C PRO A 531 35.25 17.69 -18.11
N ASP A 532 34.86 18.30 -16.98
CA ASP A 532 33.53 18.93 -16.80
C ASP A 532 33.28 19.96 -17.92
N GLY A 533 34.28 20.79 -18.24
CA GLY A 533 34.21 21.76 -19.32
C GLY A 533 33.97 21.17 -20.72
N TRP A 534 34.46 19.96 -20.99
CA TRP A 534 34.21 19.24 -22.24
C TRP A 534 32.79 18.67 -22.26
N GLU A 535 32.36 18.04 -21.16
CA GLU A 535 31.01 17.50 -21.02
C GLU A 535 29.95 18.59 -21.17
N ILE A 536 30.15 19.74 -20.50
CA ILE A 536 29.30 20.93 -20.63
C ILE A 536 29.25 21.44 -22.08
N GLN A 537 30.38 21.39 -22.81
CA GLN A 537 30.42 21.81 -24.21
C GLN A 537 29.54 20.92 -25.11
N TYR A 538 29.51 19.62 -24.83
CA TYR A 538 28.75 18.62 -25.57
C TYR A 538 27.41 18.23 -24.91
N ASP A 539 26.98 19.02 -23.91
CA ASP A 539 25.70 18.89 -23.22
C ASP A 539 25.53 17.57 -22.45
N LEU A 540 26.64 16.94 -22.04
CA LEU A 540 26.73 15.76 -21.16
C LEU A 540 26.66 16.16 -19.67
N ASP A 541 26.52 15.19 -18.76
CA ASP A 541 26.30 15.45 -17.31
C ASP A 541 27.59 15.25 -16.47
N PRO A 542 28.29 16.34 -16.08
CA PRO A 542 29.60 16.28 -15.40
C PRO A 542 29.55 15.82 -13.93
N LEU A 543 28.39 15.34 -13.46
CA LEU A 543 28.21 14.81 -12.11
C LEU A 543 28.03 13.29 -12.07
N VAL A 544 27.98 12.65 -13.24
CA VAL A 544 27.65 11.24 -13.38
C VAL A 544 28.56 10.63 -14.43
N ASP A 545 29.30 9.58 -14.04
CA ASP A 545 30.09 8.76 -14.95
C ASP A 545 29.21 8.25 -16.11
N ASP A 546 29.29 8.99 -17.21
CA ASP A 546 28.54 8.79 -18.44
C ASP A 546 29.47 8.45 -19.61
N SER A 547 30.77 8.31 -19.32
CA SER A 547 31.83 7.83 -20.20
C SER A 547 31.46 6.61 -21.05
N MET A 548 30.62 5.72 -20.49
CA MET A 548 30.16 4.47 -21.12
C MET A 548 28.77 4.59 -21.79
N LEU A 549 28.19 5.80 -21.86
CA LEU A 549 26.99 6.07 -22.64
C LEU A 549 27.34 6.41 -24.09
N ASP A 550 26.31 6.35 -24.93
CA ASP A 550 26.33 6.69 -26.35
C ASP A 550 25.28 7.79 -26.56
N ALA A 551 25.74 9.04 -26.62
CA ALA A 551 24.87 10.19 -26.56
C ALA A 551 24.11 10.48 -27.87
N ASP A 552 24.61 10.04 -29.03
CA ASP A 552 23.96 10.20 -30.32
C ASP A 552 23.38 8.91 -30.93
N GLN A 553 23.58 7.78 -30.24
CA GLN A 553 23.08 6.45 -30.58
C GLN A 553 23.66 5.89 -31.87
N ASP A 554 24.91 6.24 -32.18
CA ASP A 554 25.62 5.72 -33.34
C ASP A 554 26.47 4.48 -33.05
N GLY A 555 26.58 4.09 -31.78
CA GLY A 555 27.35 2.94 -31.29
C GLY A 555 28.76 3.28 -30.80
N GLY A 556 29.18 4.55 -30.87
CA GLY A 556 30.36 5.08 -30.19
C GLY A 556 30.07 5.42 -28.72
N LEU A 557 31.02 5.15 -27.81
CA LEU A 557 30.91 5.60 -26.43
C LEU A 557 31.47 7.02 -26.30
N ASN A 558 30.89 7.84 -25.43
CA ASN A 558 31.34 9.22 -25.14
C ASN A 558 32.87 9.27 -24.89
N ILE A 559 33.41 8.31 -24.13
CA ILE A 559 34.85 8.24 -23.85
C ILE A 559 35.71 7.91 -25.07
N ASP A 560 35.23 7.03 -25.95
CA ASP A 560 35.95 6.68 -27.17
C ASP A 560 36.00 7.88 -28.11
N GLU A 561 34.93 8.66 -28.14
CA GLU A 561 34.86 9.86 -28.96
C GLU A 561 35.73 10.98 -28.41
N PHE A 562 35.74 11.19 -27.09
CA PHE A 562 36.68 12.08 -26.43
C PHE A 562 38.14 11.73 -26.75
N LEU A 563 38.50 10.44 -26.67
CA LEU A 563 39.85 9.96 -26.94
C LEU A 563 40.24 10.06 -28.42
N ASN A 564 39.28 9.91 -29.34
CA ASN A 564 39.50 9.99 -30.79
C ASN A 564 39.27 11.40 -31.36
N GLY A 565 38.75 12.34 -30.56
CA GLY A 565 38.44 13.71 -30.97
C GLY A 565 37.28 13.79 -31.97
N THR A 566 36.31 12.88 -31.87
CA THR A 566 35.04 12.90 -32.61
C THR A 566 33.96 13.59 -31.77
N ASP A 567 32.72 13.71 -32.29
CA ASP A 567 31.66 14.51 -31.68
C ASP A 567 30.56 13.59 -31.14
N PRO A 568 30.39 13.47 -29.80
CA PRO A 568 29.42 12.56 -29.18
C PRO A 568 27.96 12.93 -29.38
N ARG A 569 27.71 13.98 -30.16
CA ARG A 569 26.37 14.42 -30.55
C ARG A 569 26.17 14.34 -32.08
N ASP A 570 27.14 13.83 -32.84
CA ASP A 570 27.06 13.65 -34.30
C ASP A 570 27.06 12.17 -34.70
N PRO A 571 25.88 11.59 -35.02
CA PRO A 571 25.72 10.16 -35.28
C PRO A 571 26.34 9.66 -36.60
N ASN A 572 27.23 10.46 -37.20
CA ASN A 572 28.05 10.09 -38.35
C ASN A 572 29.53 10.10 -37.97
N SER A 573 29.85 10.01 -36.68
CA SER A 573 31.21 10.15 -36.17
C SER A 573 31.73 8.93 -35.38
N ASN A 574 30.97 7.82 -35.40
CA ASN A 574 31.33 6.55 -34.77
C ASN A 574 32.78 6.11 -35.05
N PRO A 575 33.65 6.08 -34.04
CA PRO A 575 35.04 5.64 -34.20
C PRO A 575 35.21 4.12 -34.42
N ASN A 576 34.15 3.32 -34.26
CA ASN A 576 34.15 1.86 -34.29
C ASN A 576 33.53 1.23 -35.57
N ASP A 577 32.95 2.02 -36.48
CA ASP A 577 32.39 1.62 -37.77
C ASP A 577 32.78 2.66 -38.84
N LEU A 578 33.91 2.44 -39.52
CA LEU A 578 34.52 3.46 -40.37
C LEU A 578 33.84 3.60 -41.75
N ASP A 579 33.24 2.53 -42.26
CA ASP A 579 32.54 2.52 -43.55
C ASP A 579 31.00 2.59 -43.44
N MET A 580 30.49 2.67 -42.21
CA MET A 580 29.11 3.01 -41.85
C MET A 580 28.08 2.04 -42.44
N ASP A 581 28.41 0.76 -42.48
CA ASP A 581 27.50 -0.28 -42.95
C ASP A 581 26.79 -1.04 -41.82
N GLY A 582 27.11 -0.72 -40.56
CA GLY A 582 26.52 -1.32 -39.36
C GLY A 582 27.27 -2.54 -38.83
N LEU A 583 28.36 -2.97 -39.48
CA LEU A 583 29.25 -4.00 -38.98
C LEU A 583 30.48 -3.37 -38.30
N PRO A 584 30.81 -3.73 -37.05
CA PRO A 584 31.99 -3.19 -36.39
C PRO A 584 33.29 -3.57 -37.12
N ASP A 585 34.17 -2.58 -37.29
CA ASP A 585 35.49 -2.72 -37.94
C ASP A 585 36.33 -3.89 -37.40
N SER A 586 36.17 -4.16 -36.10
CA SER A 586 36.87 -5.24 -35.39
C SER A 586 36.30 -6.63 -35.72
N TRP A 587 34.97 -6.75 -35.83
CA TRP A 587 34.26 -7.99 -36.13
C TRP A 587 34.51 -8.41 -37.58
N GLU A 588 34.41 -7.47 -38.52
CA GLU A 588 34.68 -7.75 -39.93
C GLU A 588 36.12 -8.23 -40.16
N ARG A 589 37.10 -7.62 -39.48
CA ARG A 589 38.50 -8.05 -39.55
C ARG A 589 38.73 -9.42 -38.91
N GLN A 590 37.96 -9.78 -37.89
CA GLN A 590 38.07 -11.09 -37.23
C GLN A 590 37.63 -12.21 -38.18
N TYR A 591 36.47 -12.08 -38.80
CA TYR A 591 35.87 -13.16 -39.59
C TYR A 591 36.23 -13.10 -41.09
N PHE A 592 36.39 -11.90 -41.67
CA PHE A 592 36.62 -11.71 -43.10
C PHE A 592 37.99 -11.10 -43.44
N GLY A 593 38.67 -10.50 -42.45
CA GLY A 593 40.01 -9.93 -42.61
C GLY A 593 40.07 -8.62 -43.40
N ASN A 594 38.93 -8.00 -43.68
CA ASN A 594 38.78 -6.72 -44.39
C ASN A 594 37.41 -6.09 -44.07
N LEU A 595 37.21 -4.82 -44.42
CA LEU A 595 35.97 -4.05 -44.22
C LEU A 595 35.12 -4.05 -45.51
N ASN A 596 34.65 -5.22 -45.95
CA ASN A 596 33.74 -5.30 -47.10
C ASN A 596 32.72 -6.41 -46.88
N ALA A 597 32.54 -6.86 -45.64
CA ALA A 597 31.43 -7.75 -45.34
C ALA A 597 30.14 -6.96 -45.54
N SER A 598 29.05 -7.64 -45.87
CA SER A 598 27.75 -6.97 -46.04
C SER A 598 26.82 -7.49 -44.96
N PRO A 599 26.03 -6.64 -44.29
CA PRO A 599 25.07 -7.05 -43.26
C PRO A 599 24.11 -8.16 -43.70
N GLU A 600 23.70 -8.17 -44.99
CA GLU A 600 22.71 -9.10 -45.54
C GLU A 600 23.28 -10.40 -46.13
N GLN A 601 24.60 -10.61 -46.01
CA GLN A 601 25.24 -11.83 -46.51
C GLN A 601 25.04 -12.98 -45.50
N ASP A 602 24.68 -14.16 -46.02
CA ASP A 602 24.57 -15.45 -45.30
C ASP A 602 25.67 -16.37 -45.88
N MET A 603 26.65 -16.75 -45.07
CA MET A 603 27.92 -17.30 -45.55
C MET A 603 27.92 -18.83 -45.60
N GLU A 604 27.31 -19.47 -44.61
CA GLU A 604 27.16 -20.92 -44.43
C GLU A 604 25.84 -21.44 -45.01
N SER A 605 24.95 -20.56 -45.46
CA SER A 605 23.66 -20.89 -46.07
C SER A 605 22.73 -21.65 -45.14
N ASP A 606 22.83 -21.40 -43.83
CA ASP A 606 21.90 -21.93 -42.84
C ASP A 606 20.64 -21.04 -42.72
N GLY A 607 20.69 -19.79 -43.21
CA GLY A 607 19.59 -18.85 -43.19
C GLY A 607 19.73 -17.71 -42.17
N LEU A 608 20.85 -17.63 -41.44
CA LEU A 608 21.22 -16.49 -40.60
C LEU A 608 22.11 -15.52 -41.40
N GLN A 609 21.89 -14.21 -41.27
CA GLN A 609 22.68 -13.18 -41.99
C GLN A 609 23.73 -12.58 -41.06
N ASN A 610 24.86 -12.10 -41.60
CA ASN A 610 25.95 -11.47 -40.85
C ASN A 610 25.49 -10.47 -39.77
N GLN A 611 24.49 -9.62 -40.06
CA GLN A 611 23.96 -8.67 -39.08
C GLN A 611 23.34 -9.38 -37.87
N THR A 612 22.62 -10.46 -38.12
CA THR A 612 21.97 -11.28 -37.09
C THR A 612 23.00 -12.14 -36.37
N GLU A 613 24.01 -12.64 -37.07
CA GLU A 613 25.11 -13.38 -36.45
C GLU A 613 25.94 -12.50 -35.52
N LEU A 614 26.15 -11.24 -35.90
CA LEU A 614 26.73 -10.21 -35.03
C LEU A 614 25.87 -9.98 -33.78
N GLU A 615 24.54 -9.90 -33.94
CA GLU A 615 23.59 -9.66 -32.84
C GLU A 615 23.56 -10.83 -31.85
N TYR A 616 23.56 -12.07 -32.33
CA TYR A 616 23.53 -13.28 -31.50
C TYR A 616 24.93 -13.81 -31.13
N GLY A 617 25.99 -13.17 -31.64
CA GLY A 617 27.39 -13.52 -31.36
C GLY A 617 27.84 -14.85 -31.95
N THR A 618 27.11 -15.39 -32.92
CA THR A 618 27.41 -16.67 -33.59
C THR A 618 28.59 -16.51 -34.54
N ASP A 619 29.20 -17.64 -34.94
CA ASP A 619 30.32 -17.64 -35.88
C ASP A 619 29.77 -17.65 -37.32
N PRO A 620 29.92 -16.56 -38.10
CA PRO A 620 29.39 -16.43 -39.47
C PRO A 620 30.10 -17.28 -40.52
N THR A 621 30.67 -18.39 -40.07
CA THR A 621 31.31 -19.41 -40.90
C THR A 621 30.87 -20.82 -40.51
N LYS A 622 29.92 -20.97 -39.56
CA LYS A 622 29.41 -22.24 -39.03
C LYS A 622 27.90 -22.18 -38.85
N ALA A 623 27.22 -23.24 -39.30
CA ALA A 623 25.78 -23.38 -39.15
C ALA A 623 25.31 -23.86 -37.76
N ASP A 624 26.25 -24.22 -36.89
CA ASP A 624 26.06 -24.73 -35.53
C ASP A 624 27.33 -24.29 -34.78
N THR A 625 27.21 -23.18 -34.06
CA THR A 625 28.32 -22.46 -33.45
C THR A 625 28.86 -23.21 -32.23
N ASP A 626 28.00 -23.82 -31.44
CA ASP A 626 28.33 -24.47 -30.18
C ASP A 626 28.52 -26.00 -30.27
N GLY A 627 28.09 -26.59 -31.38
CA GLY A 627 28.25 -27.99 -31.73
C GLY A 627 27.27 -28.93 -31.02
N ASP A 628 26.11 -28.46 -30.59
CA ASP A 628 25.14 -29.25 -29.82
C ASP A 628 24.12 -30.03 -30.65
N THR A 629 24.25 -29.95 -31.98
CA THR A 629 23.42 -30.59 -33.02
C THR A 629 22.15 -29.85 -33.42
N MET A 630 21.83 -28.74 -32.77
CA MET A 630 20.82 -27.78 -33.23
C MET A 630 21.51 -26.67 -34.05
N PRO A 631 20.97 -26.25 -35.20
CA PRO A 631 21.56 -25.15 -35.97
C PRO A 631 21.23 -23.77 -35.37
N ASP A 632 22.16 -22.82 -35.47
CA ASP A 632 22.05 -21.47 -34.92
C ASP A 632 20.74 -20.78 -35.35
N ASN A 633 20.36 -20.93 -36.62
CA ASN A 633 19.14 -20.35 -37.17
C ASN A 633 17.85 -20.84 -36.47
N TRP A 634 17.83 -22.10 -36.04
CA TRP A 634 16.69 -22.75 -35.44
C TRP A 634 16.58 -22.33 -33.98
N GLU A 635 17.70 -22.34 -33.27
CA GLU A 635 17.79 -21.88 -31.89
C GLU A 635 17.36 -20.42 -31.77
N VAL A 636 17.88 -19.54 -32.64
CA VAL A 636 17.46 -18.13 -32.69
C VAL A 636 15.97 -18.00 -33.00
N THR A 637 15.43 -18.80 -33.93
CA THR A 637 14.00 -18.77 -34.28
C THR A 637 13.10 -19.11 -33.09
N PHE A 638 13.54 -20.02 -32.22
CA PHE A 638 12.80 -20.49 -31.06
C PHE A 638 13.29 -19.89 -29.73
N GLY A 639 14.16 -18.87 -29.78
CA GLY A 639 14.63 -18.15 -28.60
C GLY A 639 15.52 -18.95 -27.66
N LEU A 640 16.20 -19.99 -28.17
CA LEU A 640 17.25 -20.73 -27.49
C LEU A 640 18.61 -20.04 -27.67
N ASN A 641 19.65 -20.54 -26.98
CA ASN A 641 20.96 -19.89 -26.97
C ASN A 641 21.97 -20.60 -27.90
N PRO A 642 22.24 -20.07 -29.11
CA PRO A 642 23.12 -20.71 -30.10
C PRO A 642 24.61 -20.72 -29.72
N LEU A 643 24.96 -20.19 -28.54
CA LEU A 643 26.34 -20.14 -28.04
C LEU A 643 26.60 -21.13 -26.90
N ALA A 644 25.60 -21.89 -26.47
CA ALA A 644 25.69 -22.75 -25.30
C ALA A 644 24.91 -24.04 -25.48
N ASN A 645 25.62 -25.17 -25.40
CA ASN A 645 25.03 -26.50 -25.57
C ASN A 645 23.88 -26.71 -24.58
N ASP A 646 22.66 -26.51 -25.09
CA ASP A 646 21.41 -26.50 -24.34
C ASP A 646 20.41 -27.54 -24.87
N ALA A 647 20.83 -28.34 -25.84
CA ALA A 647 20.15 -29.52 -26.37
C ALA A 647 19.39 -30.38 -25.33
N GLU A 648 19.93 -30.57 -24.13
CA GLU A 648 19.35 -31.40 -23.06
C GLU A 648 18.51 -30.60 -22.03
N LEU A 649 18.35 -29.29 -22.21
CA LEU A 649 17.46 -28.46 -21.40
C LEU A 649 16.01 -28.59 -21.90
N ASP A 650 15.08 -28.26 -21.01
CA ASP A 650 13.64 -28.22 -21.25
C ASP A 650 13.20 -26.76 -21.01
N ALA A 651 13.01 -26.03 -22.11
CA ALA A 651 12.85 -24.57 -22.07
C ALA A 651 11.44 -24.14 -21.62
N ASP A 652 10.40 -24.91 -21.93
CA ASP A 652 9.01 -24.59 -21.57
C ASP A 652 8.46 -25.41 -20.37
N GLY A 653 9.25 -26.37 -19.88
CA GLY A 653 8.95 -27.17 -18.70
C GLY A 653 7.96 -28.30 -18.96
N ASP A 654 7.82 -28.74 -20.22
CA ASP A 654 6.90 -29.80 -20.62
C ASP A 654 7.53 -31.21 -20.57
N GLN A 655 8.80 -31.32 -20.21
CA GLN A 655 9.58 -32.56 -20.11
C GLN A 655 10.07 -33.13 -21.45
N LEU A 656 9.91 -32.41 -22.56
CA LEU A 656 10.71 -32.61 -23.76
C LEU A 656 11.95 -31.72 -23.70
N THR A 657 13.10 -32.27 -24.12
CA THR A 657 14.33 -31.48 -24.26
C THR A 657 14.36 -30.76 -25.60
N ASN A 658 15.08 -29.64 -25.68
CA ASN A 658 15.22 -28.83 -26.89
C ASN A 658 15.58 -29.68 -28.13
N VAL A 659 16.51 -30.64 -27.98
CA VAL A 659 16.91 -31.54 -29.08
C VAL A 659 15.85 -32.56 -29.45
N GLN A 660 15.05 -33.04 -28.48
CA GLN A 660 13.93 -33.94 -28.77
C GLN A 660 12.86 -33.20 -29.57
N GLU A 661 12.63 -31.93 -29.26
CA GLU A 661 11.68 -31.09 -29.99
C GLU A 661 12.17 -30.72 -31.39
N TYR A 662 13.46 -30.41 -31.53
CA TYR A 662 14.10 -30.26 -32.84
C TYR A 662 13.89 -31.51 -33.73
N LEU A 663 14.09 -32.70 -33.16
CA LEU A 663 13.92 -33.97 -33.86
C LEU A 663 12.45 -34.32 -34.14
N ALA A 664 11.53 -33.88 -33.27
CA ALA A 664 10.08 -34.05 -33.41
C ALA A 664 9.42 -32.98 -34.30
N PHE A 665 10.18 -31.97 -34.73
CA PHE A 665 9.68 -30.78 -35.45
C PHE A 665 8.62 -30.00 -34.66
N THR A 666 8.75 -29.97 -33.34
CA THR A 666 7.89 -29.21 -32.41
C THR A 666 8.58 -27.93 -31.94
N ASN A 667 7.90 -27.14 -31.10
CA ASN A 667 8.35 -25.80 -30.69
C ASN A 667 8.80 -25.80 -29.21
N PRO A 668 10.09 -25.60 -28.89
CA PRO A 668 10.62 -25.69 -27.53
C PRO A 668 10.19 -24.60 -26.55
N GLN A 669 9.27 -23.74 -26.96
CA GLN A 669 8.65 -22.72 -26.13
C GLN A 669 7.13 -22.97 -25.95
N ASP A 670 6.61 -24.08 -26.48
CA ASP A 670 5.20 -24.43 -26.44
C ASP A 670 4.95 -25.64 -25.55
N SER A 671 4.71 -25.34 -24.26
CA SER A 671 4.43 -26.35 -23.23
C SER A 671 3.22 -27.26 -23.49
N THR A 672 2.50 -27.05 -24.58
CA THR A 672 1.42 -27.93 -25.04
C THR A 672 1.92 -29.04 -25.97
N ASN A 673 3.20 -29.09 -26.31
CA ASN A 673 3.79 -30.14 -27.16
C ASN A 673 3.65 -31.53 -26.55
N THR A 674 3.72 -31.63 -25.22
CA THR A 674 3.33 -32.86 -24.49
C THR A 674 1.95 -33.41 -24.82
N LEU A 675 1.01 -32.59 -25.30
CA LEU A 675 -0.36 -32.97 -25.65
C LEU A 675 -0.54 -33.21 -27.16
N ASN A 676 0.48 -32.92 -27.97
CA ASN A 676 0.47 -33.26 -29.38
C ASN A 676 0.57 -34.77 -29.54
N ASP A 677 -0.01 -35.26 -30.63
CA ASP A 677 -0.01 -36.65 -31.06
C ASP A 677 0.40 -36.58 -32.52
N VAL A 678 1.72 -36.50 -32.75
CA VAL A 678 2.28 -36.20 -34.07
C VAL A 678 2.09 -37.37 -35.04
N ASP A 679 2.03 -38.60 -34.55
CA ASP A 679 1.82 -39.80 -35.37
C ASP A 679 0.36 -40.30 -35.41
N GLU A 680 -0.55 -39.59 -34.74
CA GLU A 680 -2.01 -39.78 -34.72
C GLU A 680 -2.45 -41.15 -34.18
N ASP A 681 -1.72 -41.69 -33.20
CA ASP A 681 -1.94 -43.03 -32.64
C ASP A 681 -2.84 -43.01 -31.37
N GLY A 682 -3.10 -41.82 -30.83
CA GLY A 682 -3.92 -41.60 -29.64
C GLY A 682 -3.15 -41.53 -28.32
N LEU A 683 -1.82 -41.58 -28.35
CA LEU A 683 -0.92 -41.30 -27.24
C LEU A 683 -0.30 -39.90 -27.40
N PRO A 684 -0.17 -39.12 -26.32
CA PRO A 684 0.55 -37.86 -26.40
C PRO A 684 2.07 -38.05 -26.51
N ASP A 685 2.72 -37.31 -27.41
CA ASP A 685 4.15 -37.41 -27.69
C ASP A 685 5.01 -37.30 -26.41
N GLY A 686 4.67 -36.37 -25.52
CA GLY A 686 5.38 -36.19 -24.25
C GLY A 686 5.28 -37.40 -23.32
N TRP A 687 4.11 -38.06 -23.31
CA TRP A 687 3.91 -39.28 -22.53
C TRP A 687 4.71 -40.44 -23.11
N GLU A 688 4.77 -40.57 -24.44
CA GLU A 688 5.56 -41.59 -25.11
C GLU A 688 7.07 -41.42 -24.90
N TRP A 689 7.57 -40.18 -24.95
CA TRP A 689 8.97 -39.89 -24.65
C TRP A 689 9.32 -40.18 -23.20
N GLN A 690 8.44 -39.83 -22.25
CA GLN A 690 8.65 -40.08 -20.84
C GLN A 690 8.81 -41.59 -20.54
N TRP A 691 7.96 -42.43 -21.14
CA TRP A 691 7.90 -43.85 -20.78
C TRP A 691 8.71 -44.76 -21.71
N PHE A 692 8.89 -44.37 -22.98
CA PHE A 692 9.50 -45.23 -24.00
C PHE A 692 10.66 -44.56 -24.74
N GLY A 693 10.77 -43.22 -24.68
CA GLY A 693 11.84 -42.46 -25.32
C GLY A 693 11.77 -42.46 -26.85
N ASN A 694 10.58 -42.65 -27.41
CA ASN A 694 10.26 -42.59 -28.84
C ASN A 694 8.75 -42.72 -29.08
N LEU A 695 8.28 -42.27 -30.24
CA LEU A 695 6.88 -42.35 -30.72
C LEU A 695 6.61 -43.66 -31.50
N ASN A 696 6.88 -44.84 -30.91
CA ASN A 696 6.60 -46.12 -31.60
C ASN A 696 5.68 -47.06 -30.80
N GLN A 697 5.20 -46.64 -29.63
CA GLN A 697 4.21 -47.46 -28.92
C GLN A 697 2.85 -47.31 -29.57
N GLN A 698 1.91 -48.20 -29.25
CA GLN A 698 0.51 -48.05 -29.65
C GLN A 698 -0.39 -47.95 -28.42
N ALA A 699 -1.50 -47.22 -28.58
CA ALA A 699 -2.54 -47.07 -27.56
C ALA A 699 -3.09 -48.40 -26.98
N GLU A 700 -3.11 -49.47 -27.78
CA GLU A 700 -3.57 -50.81 -27.40
C GLU A 700 -2.52 -51.73 -26.78
N ASP A 701 -1.25 -51.31 -26.72
CA ASP A 701 -0.19 -52.13 -26.13
C ASP A 701 -0.35 -52.20 -24.61
N ASP A 702 0.11 -53.31 -24.02
CA ASP A 702 0.14 -53.61 -22.58
C ASP A 702 1.56 -54.13 -22.27
N PRO A 703 2.53 -53.21 -22.05
CA PRO A 703 3.95 -53.54 -21.98
C PRO A 703 4.34 -54.38 -20.75
N ASP A 704 3.61 -54.25 -19.64
CA ASP A 704 3.93 -54.91 -18.37
C ASP A 704 2.99 -56.07 -17.99
N ALA A 705 1.94 -56.30 -18.78
CA ALA A 705 0.99 -57.41 -18.71
C ALA A 705 0.16 -57.44 -17.41
N ASP A 706 -0.18 -56.26 -16.88
CA ASP A 706 -1.03 -56.09 -15.71
C ASP A 706 -2.54 -56.15 -16.04
N GLY A 707 -2.88 -55.99 -17.32
CA GLY A 707 -4.24 -56.02 -17.86
C GLY A 707 -4.84 -54.66 -18.23
N LEU A 708 -4.08 -53.57 -18.15
CA LEU A 708 -4.40 -52.25 -18.70
C LEU A 708 -3.59 -51.97 -19.97
N THR A 709 -4.16 -51.22 -20.90
CA THR A 709 -3.43 -50.75 -22.09
C THR A 709 -2.80 -49.38 -21.84
N ASN A 710 -1.79 -49.01 -22.62
CA ASN A 710 -1.16 -47.68 -22.62
C ASN A 710 -2.19 -46.54 -22.58
N ALA A 711 -3.24 -46.60 -23.41
CA ALA A 711 -4.31 -45.60 -23.39
C ALA A 711 -5.11 -45.55 -22.06
N GLN A 712 -5.32 -46.69 -21.42
CA GLN A 712 -5.99 -46.76 -20.12
C GLN A 712 -5.09 -46.18 -19.03
N GLU A 713 -3.83 -46.59 -19.01
CA GLU A 713 -2.84 -46.13 -18.03
C GLU A 713 -2.54 -44.64 -18.19
N GLN A 714 -2.44 -44.14 -19.41
CA GLN A 714 -2.34 -42.71 -19.71
C GLN A 714 -3.56 -41.95 -19.16
N SER A 715 -4.77 -42.45 -19.40
CA SER A 715 -6.01 -41.77 -18.98
C SER A 715 -6.20 -41.73 -17.46
N ILE A 716 -5.62 -42.72 -16.76
CA ILE A 716 -5.70 -42.85 -15.31
C ILE A 716 -4.46 -42.24 -14.64
N GLY A 717 -3.34 -42.11 -15.35
CA GLY A 717 -2.04 -41.64 -14.88
C GLY A 717 -1.28 -42.70 -14.07
N LEU A 718 -1.16 -43.91 -14.61
CA LEU A 718 -0.37 -45.03 -14.08
C LEU A 718 0.96 -45.18 -14.83
N GLU A 719 1.84 -46.05 -14.35
CA GLU A 719 3.16 -46.29 -14.93
C GLU A 719 3.11 -47.45 -15.96
N PRO A 720 3.10 -47.22 -17.28
CA PRO A 720 2.87 -48.23 -18.32
C PRO A 720 3.93 -49.33 -18.50
N ASN A 721 4.98 -49.29 -17.67
CA ASN A 721 6.04 -50.28 -17.64
C ASN A 721 6.20 -50.90 -16.24
N ASN A 722 5.27 -50.64 -15.33
CA ASN A 722 5.29 -51.11 -13.95
C ASN A 722 3.91 -51.65 -13.57
N PRO A 723 3.77 -52.99 -13.42
CA PRO A 723 2.46 -53.61 -13.28
C PRO A 723 1.81 -53.43 -11.88
N ASP A 724 2.42 -52.63 -11.01
CA ASP A 724 2.01 -52.31 -9.63
C ASP A 724 2.53 -50.89 -9.31
N THR A 725 1.77 -49.87 -9.74
CA THR A 725 2.16 -48.45 -9.69
C THR A 725 2.39 -47.97 -8.25
N ASP A 726 1.57 -48.41 -7.29
CA ASP A 726 1.66 -47.93 -5.91
C ASP A 726 2.45 -48.84 -4.95
N GLY A 727 2.88 -50.00 -5.44
CA GLY A 727 3.83 -50.91 -4.80
C GLY A 727 3.24 -51.72 -3.64
N ASP A 728 1.93 -51.97 -3.65
CA ASP A 728 1.22 -52.64 -2.56
C ASP A 728 1.02 -54.15 -2.76
N ASN A 729 1.43 -54.68 -3.93
CA ASN A 729 1.26 -56.05 -4.44
C ASN A 729 -0.14 -56.41 -4.99
N ALA A 730 -1.00 -55.44 -5.27
CA ALA A 730 -2.10 -55.54 -6.22
C ALA A 730 -1.61 -55.05 -7.59
N LEU A 731 -2.03 -55.71 -8.67
CA LEU A 731 -1.71 -55.24 -10.02
C LEU A 731 -2.71 -54.16 -10.41
N ASP A 732 -2.30 -53.11 -11.13
CA ASP A 732 -3.16 -51.93 -11.36
C ASP A 732 -4.49 -52.31 -12.04
N GLY A 733 -4.45 -53.25 -13.00
CA GLY A 733 -5.64 -53.81 -13.65
C GLY A 733 -6.63 -54.54 -12.72
N ALA A 734 -6.21 -54.92 -11.52
CA ALA A 734 -7.03 -55.59 -10.50
C ALA A 734 -7.17 -54.79 -9.18
N ASP A 735 -6.55 -53.61 -9.09
CA ASP A 735 -6.46 -52.80 -7.89
C ASP A 735 -7.62 -51.78 -7.79
N ASN A 736 -8.29 -51.76 -6.63
CA ASN A 736 -9.36 -50.83 -6.31
C ASN A 736 -8.88 -49.49 -5.72
N CYS A 737 -7.57 -49.31 -5.51
CA CYS A 737 -6.91 -48.05 -5.20
C CYS A 737 -5.56 -47.89 -5.93
N ARG A 738 -5.54 -47.98 -7.26
CA ARG A 738 -4.37 -47.98 -8.18
C ARG A 738 -3.25 -46.92 -8.00
N LYS A 739 -3.43 -45.95 -7.11
CA LYS A 739 -2.43 -44.89 -6.80
C LYS A 739 -2.17 -44.73 -5.32
N THR A 740 -2.80 -45.54 -4.48
CA THR A 740 -2.79 -45.39 -3.02
C THR A 740 -2.75 -46.76 -2.38
N ALA A 741 -1.53 -47.17 -2.02
CA ALA A 741 -1.24 -48.49 -1.48
C ALA A 741 -2.24 -48.92 -0.40
N ASN A 742 -3.00 -49.97 -0.68
CA ASN A 742 -4.09 -50.50 0.14
C ASN A 742 -4.20 -52.03 0.13
N ALA A 743 -3.07 -52.78 0.11
CA ALA A 743 -2.91 -54.24 -0.05
C ALA A 743 -4.01 -55.20 0.46
N SER A 744 -4.82 -54.80 1.43
CA SER A 744 -6.07 -55.47 1.82
C SER A 744 -7.17 -55.48 0.75
N GLN A 745 -7.16 -54.54 -0.19
CA GLN A 745 -8.18 -54.30 -1.21
C GLN A 745 -9.60 -54.21 -0.59
N LEU A 746 -9.69 -53.70 0.64
CA LEU A 746 -10.95 -53.62 1.37
C LEU A 746 -11.84 -52.55 0.76
N ASP A 747 -13.05 -52.96 0.39
CA ASP A 747 -14.12 -52.14 -0.17
C ASP A 747 -15.39 -52.46 0.64
N ALA A 748 -15.75 -51.57 1.56
CA ALA A 748 -16.76 -51.83 2.59
C ALA A 748 -18.20 -51.56 2.12
N ASP A 749 -18.39 -50.68 1.15
CA ASP A 749 -19.71 -50.29 0.61
C ASP A 749 -19.96 -50.84 -0.82
N LEU A 750 -18.96 -51.47 -1.43
CA LEU A 750 -19.00 -52.26 -2.66
C LEU A 750 -19.28 -51.43 -3.91
N ASP A 751 -18.77 -50.21 -3.95
CA ASP A 751 -18.91 -49.29 -5.08
C ASP A 751 -17.81 -49.46 -6.14
N GLY A 752 -16.74 -50.19 -5.80
CA GLY A 752 -15.60 -50.49 -6.66
C GLY A 752 -14.33 -49.69 -6.34
N TYR A 753 -14.38 -48.76 -5.38
CA TYR A 753 -13.22 -48.07 -4.82
C TYR A 753 -12.84 -48.70 -3.47
N GLY A 754 -11.54 -48.84 -3.21
CA GLY A 754 -11.11 -49.30 -1.89
C GLY A 754 -11.30 -48.20 -0.85
N ASN A 755 -11.63 -48.57 0.39
CA ASN A 755 -11.82 -47.61 1.50
C ASN A 755 -10.70 -46.55 1.55
N ARG A 756 -9.45 -46.94 1.28
CA ARG A 756 -8.28 -46.08 1.43
C ARG A 756 -8.18 -44.94 0.41
N CYS A 757 -8.93 -45.02 -0.69
CA CYS A 757 -8.97 -44.01 -1.75
C CYS A 757 -10.39 -43.51 -2.04
N ASP A 758 -11.40 -44.07 -1.36
CA ASP A 758 -12.79 -43.66 -1.45
C ASP A 758 -13.14 -42.62 -0.40
N TYR A 759 -13.06 -41.34 -0.79
CA TYR A 759 -13.35 -40.21 0.09
C TYR A 759 -14.78 -39.65 -0.10
N ASP A 760 -15.59 -40.25 -0.99
CA ASP A 760 -16.97 -39.85 -1.31
C ASP A 760 -17.96 -40.74 -0.52
N LEU A 761 -18.10 -40.46 0.77
CA LEU A 761 -18.85 -41.31 1.70
C LEU A 761 -20.36 -41.30 1.43
N ASP A 762 -20.89 -40.28 0.76
CA ASP A 762 -22.31 -40.21 0.38
C ASP A 762 -22.61 -40.68 -1.05
N ASN A 763 -21.56 -41.06 -1.80
CA ASN A 763 -21.61 -41.65 -3.13
C ASN A 763 -22.35 -40.76 -4.15
N ASP A 764 -22.23 -39.44 -4.03
CA ASP A 764 -22.87 -38.49 -4.94
C ASP A 764 -22.03 -38.16 -6.19
N GLY A 765 -20.80 -38.67 -6.22
CA GLY A 765 -19.79 -38.47 -7.26
C GLY A 765 -18.82 -37.33 -6.98
N TYR A 766 -18.88 -36.68 -5.81
CA TYR A 766 -18.02 -35.56 -5.43
C TYR A 766 -17.55 -35.64 -3.98
N VAL A 767 -16.23 -35.68 -3.77
CA VAL A 767 -15.65 -35.41 -2.46
C VAL A 767 -15.90 -33.94 -2.09
N SER A 768 -16.68 -33.71 -1.03
CA SER A 768 -17.16 -32.38 -0.63
C SER A 768 -17.04 -32.11 0.87
N VAL A 769 -17.43 -30.90 1.29
CA VAL A 769 -17.52 -30.57 2.73
C VAL A 769 -18.53 -31.46 3.47
N LEU A 770 -19.47 -32.09 2.75
CA LEU A 770 -20.45 -33.00 3.33
C LEU A 770 -19.78 -34.30 3.79
N ASP A 771 -18.88 -34.86 3.00
CA ASP A 771 -18.08 -36.05 3.34
C ASP A 771 -17.17 -35.80 4.55
N LEU A 772 -16.55 -34.61 4.58
CA LEU A 772 -15.76 -34.16 5.73
C LEU A 772 -16.61 -34.04 6.99
N MET A 773 -17.86 -33.56 6.86
CA MET A 773 -18.81 -33.47 7.97
C MET A 773 -19.29 -34.86 8.43
N ASP A 774 -19.37 -35.82 7.53
CA ASP A 774 -19.74 -37.20 7.84
C ASP A 774 -18.62 -37.92 8.60
N VAL A 775 -17.35 -37.84 8.17
CA VAL A 775 -16.22 -38.37 8.97
C VAL A 775 -16.16 -37.70 10.35
N ARG A 776 -16.34 -36.37 10.42
CA ARG A 776 -16.35 -35.62 11.68
C ARG A 776 -17.44 -36.12 12.64
N ARG A 777 -18.56 -36.62 12.13
CA ARG A 777 -19.65 -37.18 12.93
C ARG A 777 -19.28 -38.52 13.57
N PHE A 778 -18.40 -39.28 12.92
CA PHE A 778 -17.97 -40.62 13.32
C PHE A 778 -16.67 -40.64 14.15
N LEU A 779 -15.97 -39.52 14.30
CA LEU A 779 -14.77 -39.41 15.13
C LEU A 779 -14.89 -40.08 16.50
N GLY A 780 -13.88 -40.91 16.81
CA GLY A 780 -13.77 -41.70 18.03
C GLY A 780 -14.61 -42.98 18.02
N ALA A 781 -15.18 -43.39 16.89
CA ALA A 781 -15.91 -44.64 16.75
C ALA A 781 -14.96 -45.83 16.53
N THR A 782 -15.32 -46.96 17.13
CA THR A 782 -14.68 -48.27 16.93
C THR A 782 -15.74 -49.30 16.51
N PRO A 783 -15.36 -50.47 15.97
CA PRO A 783 -16.29 -51.54 15.64
C PRO A 783 -17.26 -51.86 16.77
N GLY A 784 -18.56 -51.90 16.45
CA GLY A 784 -19.64 -52.15 17.39
C GLY A 784 -20.17 -50.92 18.14
N SER A 785 -19.58 -49.74 17.95
CA SER A 785 -20.16 -48.48 18.45
C SER A 785 -21.35 -48.03 17.58
N ALA A 786 -22.28 -47.25 18.16
CA ALA A 786 -23.47 -46.78 17.45
C ALA A 786 -23.17 -45.76 16.32
N LYS A 787 -21.93 -45.31 16.22
CA LYS A 787 -21.43 -44.36 15.21
C LYS A 787 -20.46 -45.00 14.22
N TRP A 788 -20.21 -46.30 14.33
CA TRP A 788 -19.27 -47.00 13.47
C TRP A 788 -19.78 -47.09 12.03
N VAL A 789 -18.96 -46.65 11.08
CA VAL A 789 -19.16 -46.79 9.65
C VAL A 789 -17.86 -47.33 9.08
N ALA A 790 -17.87 -48.56 8.57
CA ALA A 790 -16.65 -49.23 8.12
C ALA A 790 -15.96 -48.54 6.94
N ALA A 791 -16.73 -47.85 6.08
CA ALA A 791 -16.18 -47.07 4.97
C ALA A 791 -15.47 -45.78 5.43
N ALA A 792 -15.73 -45.30 6.66
CA ALA A 792 -15.10 -44.09 7.19
C ALA A 792 -13.82 -44.37 8.02
N ASP A 793 -13.35 -45.62 8.01
CA ASP A 793 -12.07 -46.06 8.55
C ASP A 793 -11.13 -46.30 7.35
N PHE A 794 -10.45 -45.24 6.91
CA PHE A 794 -9.70 -45.22 5.66
C PHE A 794 -8.34 -45.90 5.82
N ASP A 795 -7.74 -45.82 7.00
CA ASP A 795 -6.46 -46.47 7.28
C ASP A 795 -6.59 -47.93 7.74
N GLY A 796 -7.81 -48.35 8.10
CA GLY A 796 -8.16 -49.74 8.42
C GLY A 796 -7.68 -50.17 9.80
N ASP A 797 -7.46 -49.24 10.72
CA ASP A 797 -6.96 -49.51 12.07
C ASP A 797 -8.05 -49.85 13.10
N ASP A 798 -9.29 -50.00 12.64
CA ASP A 798 -10.50 -50.21 13.44
C ASP A 798 -10.84 -49.00 14.36
N TYR A 799 -10.40 -47.78 14.01
CA TYR A 799 -10.64 -46.57 14.79
C TYR A 799 -10.72 -45.28 13.96
N ILE A 800 -11.94 -44.75 13.80
CA ILE A 800 -12.17 -43.49 13.07
C ILE A 800 -11.57 -42.32 13.85
N SER A 801 -10.44 -41.84 13.37
CA SER A 801 -9.54 -40.91 14.06
C SER A 801 -9.46 -39.56 13.32
N VAL A 802 -8.62 -38.67 13.86
CA VAL A 802 -8.32 -37.40 13.17
C VAL A 802 -7.50 -37.64 11.89
N LEU A 803 -6.83 -38.78 11.76
CA LEU A 803 -6.08 -39.12 10.54
C LEU A 803 -7.05 -39.38 9.39
N ASP A 804 -8.12 -40.13 9.61
CA ASP A 804 -9.18 -40.35 8.63
C ASP A 804 -9.84 -39.04 8.16
N LEU A 805 -10.03 -38.10 9.09
CA LEU A 805 -10.53 -36.76 8.76
C LEU A 805 -9.53 -35.95 7.93
N MET A 806 -8.23 -36.14 8.17
CA MET A 806 -7.17 -35.47 7.42
C MET A 806 -7.03 -36.02 6.01
N ASP A 807 -7.39 -37.28 5.78
CA ASP A 807 -7.32 -37.90 4.46
C ASP A 807 -8.43 -37.35 3.54
N VAL A 808 -9.68 -37.22 4.01
CA VAL A 808 -10.74 -36.51 3.26
C VAL A 808 -10.39 -35.04 3.02
N ARG A 809 -9.79 -34.38 4.01
CA ARG A 809 -9.32 -32.99 3.86
C ARG A 809 -8.26 -32.86 2.76
N ARG A 810 -7.37 -33.84 2.63
CA ARG A 810 -6.33 -33.84 1.59
C ARG A 810 -6.95 -34.05 0.21
N ALA A 811 -7.96 -34.91 0.11
CA ALA A 811 -8.70 -35.17 -1.12
C ALA A 811 -9.53 -33.98 -1.62
N LEU A 812 -9.98 -33.10 -0.72
CA LEU A 812 -10.72 -31.87 -1.06
C LEU A 812 -9.88 -30.76 -1.75
N GLY A 813 -8.55 -30.89 -1.77
CA GLY A 813 -7.65 -29.75 -2.00
C GLY A 813 -7.70 -28.74 -0.84
N ASP A 814 -6.76 -27.78 -0.78
CA ASP A 814 -6.66 -26.78 0.31
C ASP A 814 -7.80 -25.73 0.33
N TYR A 815 -9.05 -26.18 0.25
CA TYR A 815 -10.28 -25.41 0.23
C TYR A 815 -11.26 -25.91 1.29
N ALA A 816 -10.91 -25.71 2.57
CA ALA A 816 -11.92 -25.60 3.64
C ALA A 816 -11.34 -24.88 4.87
N PRO A 817 -11.65 -23.58 5.07
CA PRO A 817 -11.54 -22.98 6.39
C PRO A 817 -12.60 -23.58 7.33
N PHE A 818 -12.17 -24.00 8.51
CA PHE A 818 -13.05 -24.37 9.62
C PHE A 818 -13.66 -23.10 10.21
N GLU A 819 -14.99 -22.95 10.16
CA GLU A 819 -15.77 -22.09 11.08
C GLU A 819 -16.08 -22.82 12.40
#